data_AF-A0A9Q3C8E2-F1
#
_entry.id   AF-A0A9Q3C8E2-F1
#
_cell.length_a   1.000
_cell.length_b   1.000
_cell.length_c   1.000
_cell.angle_alpha   90.00
_cell.angle_beta   90.00
_cell.angle_gamma   90.00
#
_symmetry.space_group_name_H-M   'P 1'
#
loop_
_entity.id
_entity.type
_entity.pdbx_description
1 polymer ?
#
loop_
_entity_poly.entity_id
_entity_poly.type
_entity_poly.pdbx_seq_one_letter_code
_entity_poly.pdbx_strand_id
1 'polypeptide(L)'
;MEELEDVSPTEEVVGVTAQQNELFEQQRGELMQMFLKAETYLILLYPGPWRFKSFLRCFFGIGVFKLKTQAQTTSLSKTRVGKASCLVCELKDPAWFHQNSFRALHNQNRKSLAGRNLGTWRRQKLLWKVAHGKNWRYSLAAYQPLLPYRLFSGAPLDGQPNVHSLLLHHTCDHSDIIPGITCSHQTSVQQLKPLSQTTTYLRLNMSSGGAKLNTKNIQGDVILGLQKRVEAFLFFVLKDDRDSTTKFRQVLKASIVPLVTSTQGVTDSDAQIKSEKQKNPNVVLPITHLNIAFSARGLIKLGISVNDLPGQSSDAFHSTQRSDAITNLGDPMDLNTRGLKTWSPDYLRSELDGIILLTAPDNALLEKKLSDIQKILTGLTQFSFVRKGNVRPGEAANHEHFGYLDGISAPQIKGFNDDNGEGKNVGIVGPEVILLGQPGSQPPLTPSRAWMKDGSFLVIRELQQLVPEFDQFVVDLAQKSGVAPGLIGARIVGRWKSGAPVVLADQNDNPSLARSQAFDFSNDLQQHKCPYAAHVRKTNPRAGIEGADRNTAVNPHLIVRSGIPYGPELTEQEKQSKKTIHERGLLFVCYQSSIEAGFQRIQKFWSNDTTFPPNPLKVNPGFDLIIGQTSSMQPRTAQNIVPKGQTSASDPNSVVTAMRDFVVPKGGEYFFTPSIDALTNKLGA
;
A
#
# COMPACT_ATOMS: atom_id res chain seq x y z
N MET A 1 -46.57 46.01 -59.50
CA MET A 1 -46.97 44.73 -60.09
C MET A 1 -46.35 43.60 -59.30
N GLU A 2 -47.02 42.97 -58.34
CA GLU A 2 -48.22 43.28 -57.52
C GLU A 2 -48.06 42.37 -56.27
N GLU A 3 -48.35 42.81 -55.04
CA GLU A 3 -49.68 42.70 -54.39
C GLU A 3 -50.34 41.32 -54.64
N LEU A 4 -50.26 40.40 -53.67
CA LEU A 4 -51.11 40.29 -52.46
C LEU A 4 -52.55 39.87 -52.77
N GLU A 5 -52.97 38.72 -52.22
CA GLU A 5 -54.26 38.62 -51.51
C GLU A 5 -54.24 37.45 -50.51
N ASP A 6 -55.14 37.52 -49.53
CA ASP A 6 -55.16 36.75 -48.29
C ASP A 6 -56.18 35.58 -48.31
N VAL A 7 -56.13 34.71 -47.29
CA VAL A 7 -57.29 34.21 -46.49
C VAL A 7 -56.79 33.18 -45.45
N SER A 8 -57.28 33.30 -44.22
CA SER A 8 -57.11 32.35 -43.09
C SER A 8 -58.47 32.16 -42.38
N PRO A 9 -58.70 31.20 -41.44
CA PRO A 9 -57.88 30.85 -40.25
C PRO A 9 -57.53 29.33 -40.22
N THR A 10 -57.35 28.54 -39.13
CA THR A 10 -57.65 28.65 -37.68
C THR A 10 -56.81 27.68 -36.81
N GLU A 11 -56.79 27.95 -35.49
CA GLU A 11 -56.84 27.06 -34.30
C GLU A 11 -56.89 25.51 -34.49
N GLU A 12 -56.32 24.65 -33.62
CA GLU A 12 -55.43 24.85 -32.44
C GLU A 12 -54.73 23.51 -32.03
N VAL A 13 -54.07 23.48 -30.86
CA VAL A 13 -53.56 22.31 -30.10
C VAL A 13 -52.31 21.58 -30.62
N VAL A 14 -51.15 22.01 -30.12
CA VAL A 14 -49.93 21.16 -29.95
C VAL A 14 -49.43 21.37 -28.52
N GLY A 15 -49.26 20.32 -27.71
CA GLY A 15 -48.75 20.55 -26.33
C GLY A 15 -48.65 19.43 -25.29
N VAL A 16 -48.97 18.15 -25.55
CA VAL A 16 -48.96 17.11 -24.48
C VAL A 16 -48.30 15.78 -24.92
N THR A 17 -46.97 15.75 -25.00
CA THR A 17 -46.19 14.49 -25.15
C THR A 17 -44.80 14.50 -24.49
N ALA A 18 -44.08 15.63 -24.47
CA ALA A 18 -42.72 15.69 -23.92
C ALA A 18 -42.68 15.39 -22.40
N GLN A 19 -43.53 16.06 -21.63
CA GLN A 19 -43.47 16.10 -20.17
C GLN A 19 -43.83 14.77 -19.46
N GLN A 20 -44.48 13.84 -20.16
CA GLN A 20 -44.77 12.50 -19.63
C GLN A 20 -43.58 11.53 -19.76
N ASN A 21 -42.69 11.73 -20.75
CA ASN A 21 -41.51 10.87 -20.93
C ASN A 21 -40.42 11.17 -19.88
N GLU A 22 -40.23 12.45 -19.53
CA GLU A 22 -39.26 12.84 -18.48
C GLU A 22 -39.62 12.22 -17.12
N LEU A 23 -40.92 12.23 -16.76
CA LEU A 23 -41.40 11.66 -15.50
C LEU A 23 -41.16 10.13 -15.42
N PHE A 24 -41.23 9.43 -16.55
CA PHE A 24 -41.04 7.98 -16.63
C PHE A 24 -39.57 7.57 -16.46
N GLU A 25 -38.63 8.28 -17.10
CA GLU A 25 -37.19 8.03 -16.92
C GLU A 25 -36.69 8.52 -15.55
N GLN A 26 -37.27 9.57 -14.97
CA GLN A 26 -36.92 10.00 -13.61
C GLN A 26 -37.26 8.93 -12.57
N GLN A 27 -38.47 8.36 -12.60
CA GLN A 27 -38.86 7.25 -11.71
C GLN A 27 -38.01 5.99 -11.93
N ARG A 28 -37.57 5.74 -13.17
CA ARG A 28 -36.65 4.65 -13.51
C ARG A 28 -35.27 4.82 -12.88
N GLY A 29 -34.77 6.06 -12.81
CA GLY A 29 -33.51 6.40 -12.13
C GLY A 29 -33.57 6.19 -10.61
N GLU A 30 -34.66 6.58 -9.96
CA GLU A 30 -34.84 6.44 -8.52
C GLU A 30 -34.93 4.97 -8.08
N LEU A 31 -35.66 4.13 -8.83
CA LEU A 31 -35.71 2.68 -8.60
C LEU A 31 -34.33 2.02 -8.74
N MET A 32 -33.52 2.43 -9.73
CA MET A 32 -32.15 1.94 -9.90
C MET A 32 -31.25 2.30 -8.70
N GLN A 33 -31.39 3.52 -8.18
CA GLN A 33 -30.68 4.00 -6.99
C GLN A 33 -31.10 3.27 -5.70
N MET A 34 -32.36 2.84 -5.58
CA MET A 34 -32.80 2.00 -4.46
C MET A 34 -32.17 0.60 -4.50
N PHE A 35 -32.07 -0.03 -5.68
CA PHE A 35 -31.43 -1.35 -5.82
C PHE A 35 -29.93 -1.30 -5.48
N LEU A 36 -29.19 -0.32 -5.99
CA LEU A 36 -27.75 -0.15 -5.69
C LEU A 36 -27.47 0.06 -4.19
N LYS A 37 -28.36 0.77 -3.48
CA LYS A 37 -28.26 0.95 -2.02
C LYS A 37 -28.56 -0.34 -1.24
N ALA A 38 -29.42 -1.22 -1.76
CA ALA A 38 -29.73 -2.50 -1.12
C ALA A 38 -28.57 -3.49 -1.19
N GLU A 39 -27.89 -3.62 -2.34
CA GLU A 39 -26.72 -4.51 -2.47
C GLU A 39 -25.54 -4.05 -1.58
N THR A 40 -25.34 -2.73 -1.48
CA THR A 40 -24.31 -2.13 -0.61
C THR A 40 -24.47 -2.52 0.87
N TYR A 41 -25.70 -2.68 1.34
CA TYR A 41 -25.98 -3.07 2.74
C TYR A 41 -25.75 -4.55 3.06
N LEU A 42 -25.91 -5.46 2.09
CA LEU A 42 -25.68 -6.90 2.34
C LEU A 42 -24.19 -7.27 2.40
N ILE A 43 -23.33 -6.56 1.66
CA ILE A 43 -21.89 -6.85 1.61
C ILE A 43 -21.18 -6.49 2.93
N LEU A 44 -21.71 -5.54 3.70
CA LEU A 44 -21.09 -5.04 4.94
C LEU A 44 -21.25 -5.95 6.17
N LEU A 45 -22.01 -7.05 6.10
CA LEU A 45 -22.31 -7.89 7.27
C LEU A 45 -21.54 -9.23 7.35
N TYR A 46 -20.96 -9.74 6.24
CA TYR A 46 -20.25 -11.03 6.26
C TYR A 46 -19.08 -11.12 5.26
N PRO A 47 -17.82 -10.83 5.67
CA PRO A 47 -16.63 -11.11 4.88
C PRO A 47 -16.14 -12.56 5.08
N GLY A 48 -16.37 -13.45 4.10
CA GLY A 48 -15.92 -14.85 4.16
C GLY A 48 -15.92 -15.59 2.81
N PRO A 49 -14.83 -16.27 2.39
CA PRO A 49 -14.64 -16.68 1.00
C PRO A 49 -15.14 -18.10 0.65
N TRP A 50 -16.44 -18.39 0.79
CA TRP A 50 -17.04 -19.64 0.27
C TRP A 50 -18.46 -19.44 -0.30
N ARG A 51 -18.84 -20.32 -1.25
CA ARG A 51 -20.18 -20.48 -1.88
C ARG A 51 -20.56 -19.60 -3.08
N PHE A 52 -19.69 -19.45 -4.08
CA PHE A 52 -20.10 -18.96 -5.41
C PHE A 52 -20.65 -20.07 -6.36
N LYS A 53 -21.45 -21.00 -5.81
CA LYS A 53 -22.24 -21.99 -6.58
C LYS A 53 -23.57 -22.26 -5.86
N SER A 54 -24.66 -21.74 -6.45
CA SER A 54 -26.07 -22.19 -6.34
C SER A 54 -27.11 -21.10 -6.70
N PHE A 55 -26.71 -19.83 -6.88
CA PHE A 55 -27.65 -18.70 -6.98
C PHE A 55 -28.13 -18.30 -8.39
N LEU A 56 -27.90 -19.12 -9.43
CA LEU A 56 -28.54 -18.97 -10.75
C LEU A 56 -29.45 -20.18 -11.04
N ARG A 57 -30.60 -20.26 -10.35
CA ARG A 57 -31.69 -21.19 -10.73
C ARG A 57 -33.09 -20.84 -10.20
N CYS A 58 -33.41 -19.55 -10.15
CA CYS A 58 -34.78 -19.02 -10.11
C CYS A 58 -34.87 -17.79 -11.02
N PHE A 59 -36.09 -17.37 -11.39
CA PHE A 59 -36.39 -16.24 -12.29
C PHE A 59 -35.82 -16.33 -13.71
N PHE A 60 -36.42 -17.19 -14.53
CA PHE A 60 -37.01 -16.76 -15.81
C PHE A 60 -38.14 -17.73 -16.18
N GLY A 61 -39.39 -17.27 -16.14
CA GLY A 61 -40.54 -18.19 -16.16
C GLY A 61 -41.91 -17.54 -16.17
N ILE A 62 -42.13 -16.57 -17.07
CA ILE A 62 -43.44 -16.16 -17.62
C ILE A 62 -43.18 -15.77 -19.08
N GLY A 63 -44.07 -16.17 -19.98
CA GLY A 63 -44.01 -15.79 -21.40
C GLY A 63 -45.36 -15.29 -21.89
N VAL A 64 -45.35 -14.35 -22.83
CA VAL A 64 -46.56 -13.82 -23.51
C VAL A 64 -46.30 -13.87 -25.03
N PHE A 65 -47.38 -14.01 -25.81
CA PHE A 65 -47.35 -14.52 -27.19
C PHE A 65 -47.69 -13.44 -28.24
N LYS A 66 -46.99 -13.48 -29.40
CA LYS A 66 -47.39 -12.89 -30.71
C LYS A 66 -47.46 -11.33 -30.77
N LEU A 67 -47.45 -10.68 -31.93
CA LEU A 67 -47.83 -11.11 -33.31
C LEU A 67 -46.82 -10.67 -34.40
N LYS A 68 -47.13 -10.97 -35.68
CA LYS A 68 -46.30 -10.76 -36.89
C LYS A 68 -46.28 -9.28 -37.33
N THR A 69 -45.35 -8.84 -38.20
CA THR A 69 -45.46 -8.98 -39.68
C THR A 69 -44.17 -9.43 -40.38
N GLN A 70 -44.21 -9.62 -41.70
CA GLN A 70 -43.16 -10.24 -42.54
C GLN A 70 -42.57 -9.25 -43.55
N ALA A 71 -41.29 -9.45 -43.90
CA ALA A 71 -40.76 -9.19 -45.23
C ALA A 71 -39.77 -10.33 -45.58
N GLN A 72 -39.66 -10.71 -46.86
CA GLN A 72 -38.83 -11.83 -47.31
C GLN A 72 -37.76 -11.36 -48.30
N THR A 73 -36.62 -12.05 -48.30
CA THR A 73 -35.88 -12.36 -49.54
C THR A 73 -35.06 -13.62 -49.32
N THR A 74 -34.84 -14.40 -50.37
CA THR A 74 -34.30 -15.77 -50.27
C THR A 74 -33.18 -16.03 -51.26
N SER A 75 -32.19 -16.83 -50.85
CA SER A 75 -31.58 -17.84 -51.72
C SER A 75 -31.10 -19.01 -50.86
N LEU A 76 -30.93 -20.18 -51.45
CA LEU A 76 -30.66 -21.45 -50.75
C LEU A 76 -29.43 -22.15 -51.33
N SER A 77 -28.66 -22.82 -50.47
CA SER A 77 -28.23 -24.19 -50.79
C SER A 77 -27.95 -25.05 -49.54
N LYS A 78 -28.68 -26.18 -49.46
CA LYS A 78 -28.21 -27.58 -49.29
C LYS A 78 -27.00 -27.84 -48.35
N THR A 79 -27.00 -28.83 -47.44
CA THR A 79 -27.98 -29.92 -47.14
C THR A 79 -27.62 -30.68 -45.85
N ARG A 80 -28.64 -31.14 -45.09
CA ARG A 80 -28.73 -32.41 -44.30
C ARG A 80 -27.67 -32.72 -43.20
N VAL A 81 -27.90 -33.54 -42.17
CA VAL A 81 -29.08 -34.04 -41.42
C VAL A 81 -28.55 -34.59 -40.08
N GLY A 82 -29.30 -34.46 -38.98
CA GLY A 82 -28.99 -35.15 -37.72
C GLY A 82 -29.93 -34.78 -36.57
N LYS A 83 -30.60 -35.76 -35.96
CA LYS A 83 -31.48 -35.59 -34.78
C LYS A 83 -31.00 -36.46 -33.62
N ALA A 84 -30.83 -35.86 -32.44
CA ALA A 84 -31.13 -36.42 -31.12
C ALA A 84 -31.12 -35.22 -30.13
N SER A 85 -32.15 -34.89 -29.34
CA SER A 85 -33.05 -35.67 -28.46
C SER A 85 -32.39 -36.05 -27.13
N CYS A 86 -32.92 -35.50 -26.05
CA CYS A 86 -32.40 -35.64 -24.68
C CYS A 86 -33.00 -36.86 -23.94
N LEU A 87 -32.24 -37.46 -23.03
CA LEU A 87 -32.64 -38.00 -21.72
C LEU A 87 -31.39 -37.83 -20.81
N VAL A 88 -31.41 -37.17 -19.65
CA VAL A 88 -31.98 -37.54 -18.32
C VAL A 88 -31.15 -38.61 -17.59
N CYS A 89 -30.89 -38.30 -16.30
CA CYS A 89 -30.31 -39.03 -15.15
C CYS A 89 -30.25 -40.58 -15.23
N GLU A 90 -29.28 -41.26 -14.60
CA GLU A 90 -29.04 -41.28 -13.14
C GLU A 90 -27.60 -41.70 -12.72
N LEU A 91 -27.33 -41.65 -11.40
CA LEU A 91 -26.10 -42.12 -10.74
C LEU A 91 -26.18 -43.61 -10.34
N LYS A 92 -25.06 -44.34 -10.43
CA LYS A 92 -24.80 -45.54 -9.61
C LYS A 92 -23.29 -45.86 -9.51
N ASP A 93 -22.86 -46.08 -8.27
CA ASP A 93 -21.56 -46.62 -7.80
C ASP A 93 -21.67 -48.16 -7.62
N PRO A 94 -20.65 -48.93 -7.19
CA PRO A 94 -19.19 -48.80 -7.37
C PRO A 94 -18.48 -50.16 -7.71
N ALA A 95 -17.13 -50.15 -7.68
CA ALA A 95 -16.23 -51.23 -7.19
C ALA A 95 -15.63 -52.33 -8.12
N TRP A 96 -14.41 -52.77 -7.71
CA TRP A 96 -13.56 -53.90 -8.18
C TRP A 96 -12.98 -53.80 -9.62
N PHE A 97 -11.83 -54.39 -9.96
CA PHE A 97 -10.97 -55.41 -9.30
C PHE A 97 -9.47 -55.02 -9.31
N HIS A 98 -8.63 -55.78 -8.61
CA HIS A 98 -7.16 -55.66 -8.53
C HIS A 98 -6.41 -56.70 -9.41
N GLN A 99 -5.07 -56.55 -9.49
CA GLN A 99 -4.01 -57.58 -9.66
C GLN A 99 -3.33 -57.89 -11.04
N ASN A 100 -1.99 -58.02 -10.92
CA ASN A 100 -1.01 -58.78 -11.73
C ASN A 100 -0.69 -58.25 -13.17
N SER A 101 0.50 -58.45 -13.76
CA SER A 101 1.63 -59.37 -13.45
C SER A 101 3.03 -58.73 -13.53
N PHE A 102 4.06 -59.50 -13.13
CA PHE A 102 5.49 -59.14 -13.08
C PHE A 102 6.31 -59.89 -14.17
N ARG A 103 7.59 -59.54 -14.38
CA ARG A 103 8.65 -60.25 -15.16
C ARG A 103 8.56 -60.14 -16.71
N ALA A 104 9.65 -60.21 -17.50
CA ALA A 104 11.10 -60.17 -17.21
C ALA A 104 11.95 -59.91 -18.48
N LEU A 105 13.22 -59.44 -18.29
CA LEU A 105 14.52 -59.68 -19.00
C LEU A 105 14.57 -60.00 -20.53
N HIS A 106 15.66 -59.77 -21.30
CA HIS A 106 17.10 -59.90 -20.97
C HIS A 106 18.04 -59.29 -22.05
N ASN A 107 19.24 -58.80 -21.66
CA ASN A 107 20.49 -58.72 -22.47
C ASN A 107 20.50 -57.89 -23.78
N GLN A 108 21.63 -57.47 -24.37
CA GLN A 108 23.07 -57.42 -24.04
C GLN A 108 23.64 -56.10 -24.68
N ASN A 109 24.80 -55.53 -24.35
CA ASN A 109 26.13 -56.16 -24.30
C ASN A 109 27.18 -55.34 -23.48
N ARG A 110 28.39 -55.90 -23.29
CA ARG A 110 29.50 -55.31 -22.49
C ARG A 110 30.78 -55.06 -23.32
N LYS A 111 31.67 -54.19 -22.78
CA LYS A 111 33.18 -54.16 -22.80
C LYS A 111 33.67 -52.72 -23.10
N SER A 112 34.85 -52.20 -22.70
CA SER A 112 36.02 -52.58 -21.83
C SER A 112 36.96 -51.35 -21.78
N LEU A 113 37.99 -51.10 -20.94
CA LEU A 113 38.67 -51.58 -19.70
C LEU A 113 39.72 -50.45 -19.38
N ALA A 114 40.37 -50.20 -18.23
CA ALA A 114 40.43 -50.64 -16.82
C ALA A 114 41.06 -49.45 -16.01
N GLY A 115 41.39 -49.46 -14.70
CA GLY A 115 41.17 -50.37 -13.57
C GLY A 115 42.28 -50.26 -12.50
N ARG A 116 42.00 -50.71 -11.25
CA ARG A 116 42.93 -50.82 -10.08
C ARG A 116 43.39 -49.47 -9.48
N ASN A 117 43.78 -49.34 -8.20
CA ASN A 117 44.13 -50.35 -7.18
C ASN A 117 43.86 -49.90 -5.71
N LEU A 118 43.62 -50.89 -4.83
CA LEU A 118 43.91 -50.98 -3.37
C LEU A 118 43.77 -49.78 -2.39
N GLY A 119 43.11 -50.04 -1.24
CA GLY A 119 43.16 -49.19 -0.03
C GLY A 119 42.26 -49.71 1.10
N THR A 120 42.80 -50.51 2.03
CA THR A 120 42.03 -51.20 3.10
C THR A 120 42.17 -50.57 4.49
N TRP A 121 41.11 -50.60 5.32
CA TRP A 121 41.20 -50.86 6.77
C TRP A 121 39.88 -51.45 7.32
N ARG A 122 39.90 -52.08 8.51
CA ARG A 122 38.79 -52.84 9.13
C ARG A 122 38.49 -52.44 10.59
N ARG A 123 37.21 -52.42 10.97
CA ARG A 123 36.53 -52.96 12.20
C ARG A 123 35.07 -52.43 12.21
N GLN A 124 33.95 -53.14 12.46
CA GLN A 124 33.55 -54.37 13.19
C GLN A 124 33.63 -54.27 14.73
N LYS A 125 32.60 -54.64 15.54
CA LYS A 125 31.21 -55.13 15.29
C LYS A 125 30.37 -55.15 16.61
N LEU A 126 29.09 -55.57 16.53
CA LEU A 126 28.07 -55.86 17.59
C LEU A 126 27.40 -54.65 18.27
N LEU A 127 26.10 -54.58 18.63
CA LEU A 127 24.87 -55.44 18.68
C LEU A 127 24.38 -55.95 20.06
N TRP A 128 23.28 -55.37 20.54
CA TRP A 128 22.01 -55.99 21.04
C TRP A 128 20.87 -54.94 20.88
N LYS A 129 19.52 -55.14 20.86
CA LYS A 129 18.54 -56.19 21.27
C LYS A 129 18.18 -56.20 22.78
N VAL A 130 16.94 -56.48 23.27
CA VAL A 130 15.64 -56.90 22.68
C VAL A 130 14.43 -56.17 23.36
N ALA A 131 13.54 -55.53 22.57
CA ALA A 131 12.04 -55.41 22.65
C ALA A 131 11.29 -55.19 24.00
N HIS A 132 9.95 -55.09 24.14
CA HIS A 132 8.75 -55.35 23.28
C HIS A 132 7.53 -54.44 23.63
N GLY A 133 6.57 -54.28 22.70
CA GLY A 133 5.20 -53.73 22.89
C GLY A 133 4.81 -52.74 21.78
N LYS A 134 3.96 -53.06 20.77
CA LYS A 134 2.49 -53.28 20.75
C LYS A 134 1.68 -52.05 21.23
N ASN A 135 0.67 -51.52 20.51
CA ASN A 135 0.08 -51.93 19.22
C ASN A 135 -0.62 -50.76 18.46
N TRP A 136 -1.05 -51.00 17.22
CA TRP A 136 -1.64 -50.03 16.28
C TRP A 136 -3.16 -49.81 16.43
N ARG A 137 -3.70 -48.66 15.93
CA ARG A 137 -4.88 -48.63 15.01
C ARG A 137 -5.16 -47.27 14.34
N TYR A 138 -5.94 -47.29 13.26
CA TYR A 138 -6.45 -46.15 12.47
C TYR A 138 -7.93 -45.83 12.79
N SER A 139 -8.34 -44.55 12.69
CA SER A 139 -9.59 -44.05 12.05
C SER A 139 -9.43 -42.53 11.85
N LEU A 140 -9.87 -41.81 10.80
CA LEU A 140 -11.09 -41.77 9.97
C LEU A 140 -12.35 -41.16 10.65
N ALA A 141 -12.55 -39.86 10.35
CA ALA A 141 -13.77 -39.04 10.17
C ALA A 141 -15.07 -39.20 11.01
N ALA A 142 -15.43 -38.13 11.73
CA ALA A 142 -16.77 -37.50 11.92
C ALA A 142 -16.54 -36.20 12.77
N TYR A 143 -17.13 -35.00 12.62
CA TYR A 143 -18.44 -34.46 12.19
C TYR A 143 -19.61 -34.66 13.17
N GLN A 144 -20.23 -33.53 13.61
CA GLN A 144 -21.46 -33.30 14.42
C GLN A 144 -21.23 -32.54 15.76
N PRO A 145 -22.25 -31.89 16.36
CA PRO A 145 -23.28 -31.01 15.74
C PRO A 145 -23.53 -29.71 16.57
N LEU A 146 -24.60 -28.97 16.27
CA LEU A 146 -25.10 -27.81 17.03
C LEU A 146 -26.28 -28.17 17.95
N LEU A 147 -26.31 -27.57 19.16
CA LEU A 147 -27.52 -27.34 20.00
C LEU A 147 -28.23 -28.60 20.58
N PRO A 148 -29.15 -28.50 21.60
CA PRO A 148 -29.99 -27.36 21.99
C PRO A 148 -30.11 -27.01 23.50
N TYR A 149 -30.99 -26.04 23.80
CA TYR A 149 -31.39 -25.53 25.13
C TYR A 149 -32.18 -26.53 26.00
N ARG A 150 -32.05 -26.39 27.34
CA ARG A 150 -33.07 -26.48 28.44
C ARG A 150 -32.35 -26.74 29.79
N LEU A 151 -32.91 -26.53 31.00
CA LEU A 151 -33.79 -25.51 31.61
C LEU A 151 -33.95 -25.88 33.11
N PHE A 152 -34.07 -24.92 34.03
CA PHE A 152 -34.37 -25.11 35.48
C PHE A 152 -33.33 -25.90 36.32
N SER A 153 -33.24 -25.78 37.65
CA SER A 153 -33.79 -24.81 38.64
C SER A 153 -32.92 -24.80 39.91
N GLY A 154 -32.95 -23.71 40.70
CA GLY A 154 -32.27 -23.66 42.01
C GLY A 154 -32.14 -22.25 42.60
N ALA A 155 -33.13 -21.84 43.39
CA ALA A 155 -33.08 -20.66 44.29
C ALA A 155 -33.48 -21.13 45.71
N PRO A 156 -33.23 -20.39 46.80
CA PRO A 156 -33.94 -19.13 47.06
C PRO A 156 -33.11 -17.98 47.69
N LEU A 157 -33.57 -16.73 47.42
CA LEU A 157 -33.74 -15.57 48.33
C LEU A 157 -32.53 -15.04 49.17
N ASP A 158 -32.45 -13.75 49.52
CA ASP A 158 -33.50 -12.72 49.61
C ASP A 158 -32.99 -11.28 49.33
N GLY A 159 -33.91 -10.31 49.14
CA GLY A 159 -33.64 -8.86 49.28
C GLY A 159 -33.66 -7.95 48.03
N GLN A 160 -34.79 -7.27 47.79
CA GLN A 160 -34.91 -5.97 47.08
C GLN A 160 -35.96 -5.08 47.82
N PRO A 161 -36.19 -3.80 47.45
CA PRO A 161 -37.06 -3.47 46.29
C PRO A 161 -36.57 -2.33 45.38
N ASN A 162 -37.24 -2.19 44.22
CA ASN A 162 -36.99 -1.18 43.17
C ASN A 162 -37.80 0.11 43.41
N VAL A 163 -37.44 1.21 42.73
CA VAL A 163 -38.38 2.28 42.35
C VAL A 163 -38.12 2.73 40.90
N HIS A 164 -39.19 3.08 40.18
CA HIS A 164 -39.17 3.49 38.77
C HIS A 164 -39.10 5.02 38.58
N SER A 165 -38.90 5.43 37.32
CA SER A 165 -39.03 6.78 36.77
C SER A 165 -40.25 7.60 37.22
N LEU A 166 -40.07 8.92 37.37
CA LEU A 166 -41.15 9.91 37.22
C LEU A 166 -40.63 11.21 36.58
N LEU A 167 -41.45 11.87 35.76
CA LEU A 167 -41.32 13.30 35.46
C LEU A 167 -42.13 14.09 36.50
N LEU A 168 -41.81 15.37 36.72
CA LEU A 168 -42.69 16.51 36.40
C LEU A 168 -42.09 17.86 36.86
N HIS A 169 -42.75 18.94 36.42
CA HIS A 169 -42.48 20.37 36.59
C HIS A 169 -41.74 20.86 37.84
N HIS A 170 -40.91 21.89 37.64
CA HIS A 170 -40.90 23.07 38.52
C HIS A 170 -41.73 24.19 37.89
N THR A 171 -42.52 24.87 38.73
CA THR A 171 -43.30 26.07 38.39
C THR A 171 -42.54 27.36 38.72
N CYS A 172 -43.06 28.48 38.23
CA CYS A 172 -42.43 29.81 38.30
C CYS A 172 -42.29 30.37 39.72
N ASP A 173 -41.43 31.39 39.85
CA ASP A 173 -41.83 32.62 40.53
C ASP A 173 -41.30 33.86 39.77
N HIS A 174 -41.93 35.02 39.99
CA HIS A 174 -41.44 36.36 39.56
C HIS A 174 -40.82 37.09 40.81
N SER A 175 -40.32 38.33 40.82
CA SER A 175 -40.40 39.50 39.93
C SER A 175 -39.14 40.40 40.05
N ASP A 176 -39.00 41.39 39.15
CA ASP A 176 -38.51 42.79 39.36
C ASP A 176 -37.85 43.37 38.07
N ILE A 177 -37.73 44.69 37.77
CA ILE A 177 -38.60 45.90 37.85
C ILE A 177 -37.80 47.10 37.21
N ILE A 178 -38.22 47.97 36.25
CA ILE A 178 -39.40 48.03 35.35
C ILE A 178 -39.06 48.30 33.83
N PRO A 179 -38.51 49.46 33.33
CA PRO A 179 -38.81 49.90 31.95
C PRO A 179 -37.64 50.32 31.01
N GLY A 180 -37.94 50.45 29.70
CA GLY A 180 -37.14 51.26 28.75
C GLY A 180 -37.63 51.35 27.29
N ILE A 181 -38.41 52.40 26.96
CA ILE A 181 -38.63 52.97 25.59
C ILE A 181 -39.55 52.15 24.63
N THR A 182 -40.14 52.84 23.63
CA THR A 182 -41.42 52.52 22.96
C THR A 182 -41.46 52.82 21.44
N CYS A 183 -42.54 52.36 20.77
CA CYS A 183 -43.06 52.77 19.45
C CYS A 183 -42.30 52.33 18.17
N SER A 184 -42.94 52.20 16.98
CA SER A 184 -44.36 51.94 16.63
C SER A 184 -44.51 51.63 15.11
N HIS A 185 -45.53 50.82 14.73
CA HIS A 185 -46.24 50.78 13.41
C HIS A 185 -45.43 50.60 12.07
N GLN A 186 -45.96 50.11 10.94
CA GLN A 186 -47.23 49.42 10.57
C GLN A 186 -47.05 48.68 9.22
N THR A 187 -47.73 47.52 9.03
CA THR A 187 -48.16 46.88 7.74
C THR A 187 -47.09 46.59 6.65
N SER A 188 -47.27 45.64 5.71
CA SER A 188 -48.48 44.95 5.22
C SER A 188 -48.27 43.44 4.90
N VAL A 189 -49.23 42.83 4.20
CA VAL A 189 -49.54 41.37 4.16
C VAL A 189 -48.94 40.65 2.94
N GLN A 190 -48.43 39.41 3.09
CA GLN A 190 -48.84 38.27 2.24
C GLN A 190 -48.42 36.85 2.72
N GLN A 191 -49.44 35.98 2.77
CA GLN A 191 -49.49 34.51 2.61
C GLN A 191 -48.43 33.55 3.21
N LEU A 192 -48.94 32.59 3.99
CA LEU A 192 -48.21 31.45 4.56
C LEU A 192 -47.92 30.34 3.52
N LYS A 193 -46.73 29.73 3.61
CA LYS A 193 -46.38 28.41 3.05
C LYS A 193 -45.55 27.60 4.06
N PRO A 194 -45.42 26.26 3.93
CA PRO A 194 -45.39 25.37 5.09
C PRO A 194 -44.08 25.35 5.90
N LEU A 195 -44.25 24.96 7.17
CA LEU A 195 -43.20 24.81 8.18
C LEU A 195 -42.14 23.77 7.77
N SER A 196 -40.93 24.24 7.45
CA SER A 196 -39.72 23.43 7.62
C SER A 196 -39.16 23.68 9.03
N GLN A 197 -38.92 22.60 9.79
CA GLN A 197 -38.34 22.72 11.13
C GLN A 197 -36.85 23.00 11.05
N THR A 198 -36.46 24.27 10.98
CA THR A 198 -35.06 24.69 11.10
C THR A 198 -34.59 24.49 12.54
N THR A 199 -34.03 23.31 12.84
CA THR A 199 -33.28 23.09 14.09
C THR A 199 -32.00 23.93 14.03
N THR A 200 -32.06 25.14 14.59
CA THR A 200 -30.90 26.01 14.76
C THR A 200 -29.93 25.40 15.77
N TYR A 201 -29.08 24.51 15.29
CA TYR A 201 -27.87 24.13 16.00
C TYR A 201 -27.04 25.39 16.22
N LEU A 202 -26.94 25.82 17.48
CA LEU A 202 -25.94 26.79 17.90
C LEU A 202 -24.56 26.22 17.58
N ARG A 203 -24.02 26.60 16.41
CA ARG A 203 -22.61 26.45 16.12
C ARG A 203 -21.84 27.33 17.09
N LEU A 204 -21.43 26.73 18.20
CA LEU A 204 -20.23 27.17 18.90
C LEU A 204 -19.12 27.19 17.85
N ASN A 205 -18.77 28.38 17.37
CA ASN A 205 -17.57 28.61 16.59
C ASN A 205 -16.36 28.43 17.53
N MET A 206 -16.09 27.18 17.91
CA MET A 206 -14.74 26.78 18.26
C MET A 206 -13.89 27.10 17.03
N SER A 207 -13.11 28.17 17.12
CA SER A 207 -12.07 28.43 16.15
C SER A 207 -11.19 27.17 16.08
N SER A 208 -11.09 26.59 14.89
CA SER A 208 -10.25 25.41 14.64
C SER A 208 -8.78 25.83 14.59
N GLY A 209 -8.26 26.31 15.73
CA GLY A 209 -6.85 26.33 16.03
C GLY A 209 -6.35 24.90 16.04
N GLY A 210 -6.00 24.39 14.85
CA GLY A 210 -5.59 23.01 14.65
C GLY A 210 -4.49 22.64 15.62
N ALA A 211 -4.69 21.55 16.36
CA ALA A 211 -3.76 21.14 17.41
C ALA A 211 -2.37 20.88 16.80
N LYS A 212 -1.45 21.83 17.01
CA LYS A 212 -0.11 21.82 16.42
C LYS A 212 0.60 20.52 16.77
N LEU A 213 1.20 19.87 15.78
CA LEU A 213 1.89 18.60 15.97
C LEU A 213 2.96 18.70 17.06
N ASN A 214 3.01 17.67 17.92
CA ASN A 214 4.00 17.57 18.98
C ASN A 214 5.34 17.09 18.42
N THR A 215 6.06 18.00 17.75
CA THR A 215 7.38 17.75 17.13
C THR A 215 8.42 17.20 18.09
N LYS A 216 8.24 17.37 19.41
CA LYS A 216 9.12 16.81 20.45
C LYS A 216 8.83 15.34 20.80
N ASN A 217 7.64 14.83 20.46
CA ASN A 217 7.22 13.45 20.75
C ASN A 217 7.34 12.50 19.54
N ILE A 218 7.22 13.05 18.32
CA ILE A 218 7.37 12.31 17.07
C ILE A 218 8.86 12.03 16.80
N GLN A 219 9.21 10.81 16.38
CA GLN A 219 10.58 10.45 15.96
C GLN A 219 10.91 11.08 14.59
N GLY A 220 12.13 11.62 14.45
CA GLY A 220 12.48 12.56 13.38
C GLY A 220 12.43 12.05 11.94
N ASP A 221 12.70 10.76 11.69
CA ASP A 221 12.69 10.21 10.32
C ASP A 221 11.28 10.12 9.72
N VAL A 222 10.25 10.14 10.57
CA VAL A 222 8.83 9.91 10.23
C VAL A 222 8.23 11.00 9.34
N ILE A 223 8.69 12.24 9.48
CA ILE A 223 8.11 13.41 8.78
C ILE A 223 9.16 14.23 8.02
N LEU A 224 10.34 14.46 8.62
CA LEU A 224 11.39 15.30 8.01
C LEU A 224 12.54 14.50 7.40
N GLY A 225 12.74 13.26 7.85
CA GLY A 225 13.94 12.49 7.55
C GLY A 225 15.12 12.90 8.46
N LEU A 226 15.91 11.92 8.89
CA LEU A 226 17.14 12.19 9.65
C LEU A 226 18.23 12.73 8.72
N GLN A 227 18.87 13.83 9.15
CA GLN A 227 20.07 14.36 8.49
C GLN A 227 21.15 13.27 8.37
N LYS A 228 21.58 12.98 7.14
CA LYS A 228 22.50 11.87 6.83
C LYS A 228 23.39 12.10 5.62
N ARG A 229 24.61 11.56 5.70
CA ARG A 229 25.48 11.22 4.56
C ARG A 229 25.72 9.72 4.50
N VAL A 230 25.80 9.08 5.66
CA VAL A 230 25.83 7.64 5.83
C VAL A 230 24.83 7.23 6.91
N GLU A 231 24.33 6.00 6.83
CA GLU A 231 23.31 5.48 7.73
C GLU A 231 23.49 3.98 7.96
N ALA A 232 23.29 3.54 9.21
CA ALA A 232 23.29 2.14 9.60
C ALA A 232 21.89 1.72 10.08
N PHE A 233 21.42 0.60 9.54
CA PHE A 233 20.19 -0.09 9.94
C PHE A 233 20.59 -1.33 10.73
N LEU A 234 20.56 -1.23 12.07
CA LEU A 234 20.85 -2.33 12.97
C LEU A 234 19.55 -3.09 13.27
N PHE A 235 19.37 -4.22 12.59
CA PHE A 235 18.26 -5.14 12.81
C PHE A 235 18.59 -6.09 13.97
N PHE A 236 17.61 -6.39 14.83
CA PHE A 236 17.82 -7.29 15.96
C PHE A 236 16.63 -8.22 16.25
N VAL A 237 16.98 -9.36 16.85
CA VAL A 237 16.10 -10.34 17.48
C VAL A 237 16.39 -10.29 18.98
N LEU A 238 15.36 -10.00 19.77
CA LEU A 238 15.42 -10.03 21.23
C LEU A 238 15.51 -11.48 21.72
N LYS A 239 16.26 -11.71 22.81
CA LYS A 239 16.13 -12.98 23.54
C LYS A 239 14.71 -13.16 24.06
N ASP A 240 14.24 -14.39 24.06
CA ASP A 240 12.89 -14.76 24.45
C ASP A 240 12.86 -15.27 25.91
N ASP A 241 13.39 -14.44 26.82
CA ASP A 241 13.43 -14.73 28.25
C ASP A 241 13.07 -13.47 29.07
N ARG A 242 12.35 -13.66 30.19
CA ARG A 242 11.76 -12.58 30.99
C ARG A 242 12.81 -11.59 31.49
N ASP A 243 13.99 -12.09 31.84
CA ASP A 243 15.09 -11.33 32.39
C ASP A 243 15.71 -10.41 31.34
N SER A 244 16.00 -10.94 30.16
CA SER A 244 16.50 -10.17 29.00
C SER A 244 15.46 -9.16 28.51
N THR A 245 14.17 -9.52 28.46
CA THR A 245 13.09 -8.56 28.15
C THR A 245 13.07 -7.43 29.18
N THR A 246 13.07 -7.73 30.48
CA THR A 246 13.03 -6.70 31.54
C THR A 246 14.25 -5.79 31.48
N LYS A 247 15.45 -6.36 31.29
CA LYS A 247 16.70 -5.61 31.11
C LYS A 247 16.68 -4.77 29.83
N PHE A 248 16.10 -5.26 28.73
CA PHE A 248 15.93 -4.47 27.50
C PHE A 248 14.96 -3.31 27.70
N ARG A 249 13.82 -3.48 28.40
CA ARG A 249 12.90 -2.37 28.73
C ARG A 249 13.63 -1.27 29.53
N GLN A 250 14.39 -1.67 30.55
CA GLN A 250 15.23 -0.76 31.34
C GLN A 250 16.29 -0.02 30.49
N VAL A 251 17.04 -0.75 29.65
CA VAL A 251 18.08 -0.20 28.78
C VAL A 251 17.51 0.69 27.67
N LEU A 252 16.33 0.34 27.13
CA LEU A 252 15.59 1.17 26.18
C LEU A 252 15.33 2.56 26.79
N LYS A 253 14.77 2.60 28.00
CA LYS A 253 14.46 3.85 28.72
C LYS A 253 15.70 4.62 29.17
N ALA A 254 16.71 3.94 29.71
CA ALA A 254 17.87 4.58 30.35
C ALA A 254 19.00 4.94 29.37
N SER A 255 19.12 4.26 28.23
CA SER A 255 20.30 4.36 27.36
C SER A 255 20.00 4.56 25.87
N ILE A 256 18.83 4.15 25.37
CA ILE A 256 18.45 4.36 23.96
C ILE A 256 17.58 5.61 23.80
N VAL A 257 16.52 5.77 24.61
CA VAL A 257 15.61 6.93 24.56
C VAL A 257 16.33 8.29 24.63
N PRO A 258 17.34 8.52 25.48
CA PRO A 258 18.10 9.78 25.50
C PRO A 258 18.88 10.08 24.20
N LEU A 259 19.02 9.12 23.30
CA LEU A 259 19.65 9.27 21.98
C LEU A 259 18.63 9.44 20.85
N VAL A 260 17.34 9.16 21.11
CA VAL A 260 16.30 9.18 20.07
C VAL A 260 16.02 10.62 19.62
N THR A 261 16.25 10.88 18.35
CA THR A 261 16.08 12.19 17.73
C THR A 261 14.61 12.43 17.38
N SER A 262 14.03 13.50 17.91
CA SER A 262 12.67 13.94 17.57
C SER A 262 12.62 14.78 16.29
N THR A 263 11.42 14.98 15.73
CA THR A 263 11.19 15.92 14.61
C THR A 263 11.65 17.34 14.95
N GLN A 264 11.56 17.74 16.22
CA GLN A 264 12.15 18.99 16.70
C GLN A 264 13.69 18.94 16.63
N GLY A 265 14.32 17.88 17.14
CA GLY A 265 15.78 17.73 17.09
C GLY A 265 16.37 17.72 15.66
N VAL A 266 15.62 17.20 14.68
CA VAL A 266 15.97 17.33 13.25
C VAL A 266 15.92 18.79 12.78
N THR A 267 14.90 19.54 13.20
CA THR A 267 14.73 20.97 12.87
C THR A 267 15.83 21.83 13.51
N ASP A 268 16.13 21.57 14.78
CA ASP A 268 17.18 22.27 15.54
C ASP A 268 18.57 22.01 14.93
N SER A 269 18.83 20.77 14.50
CA SER A 269 20.08 20.37 13.83
C SER A 269 20.21 20.96 12.42
N ASP A 270 19.13 21.03 11.64
CA ASP A 270 19.10 21.70 10.34
C ASP A 270 19.36 23.22 10.48
N ALA A 271 18.78 23.87 11.50
CA ALA A 271 19.08 25.26 11.82
C ALA A 271 20.56 25.48 12.19
N GLN A 272 21.15 24.57 12.98
CA GLN A 272 22.58 24.59 13.29
C GLN A 272 23.45 24.42 12.02
N ILE A 273 23.14 23.42 11.18
CA ILE A 273 23.85 23.16 9.92
C ILE A 273 23.79 24.39 8.99
N LYS A 274 22.63 25.05 8.90
CA LYS A 274 22.47 26.28 8.11
C LYS A 274 23.30 27.44 8.66
N SER A 275 23.28 27.66 9.97
CA SER A 275 24.06 28.73 10.64
C SER A 275 25.58 28.53 10.48
N GLU A 276 26.10 27.31 10.65
CA GLU A 276 27.53 27.07 10.45
C GLU A 276 27.94 27.12 8.97
N LYS A 277 27.08 26.67 8.05
CA LYS A 277 27.36 26.78 6.59
C LYS A 277 27.39 28.22 6.07
N GLN A 278 26.69 29.15 6.71
CA GLN A 278 26.83 30.59 6.40
C GLN A 278 28.23 31.13 6.74
N LYS A 279 28.93 30.52 7.70
CA LYS A 279 30.31 30.88 8.09
C LYS A 279 31.36 30.14 7.26
N ASN A 280 31.10 28.86 6.96
CA ASN A 280 31.96 28.01 6.15
C ASN A 280 31.09 27.02 5.34
N PRO A 281 30.88 27.25 4.02
CA PRO A 281 30.04 26.38 3.19
C PRO A 281 30.48 24.90 3.15
N ASN A 282 31.77 24.64 3.39
CA ASN A 282 32.37 23.30 3.38
C ASN A 282 32.32 22.60 4.75
N VAL A 283 31.72 23.23 5.78
CA VAL A 283 31.67 22.64 7.13
C VAL A 283 30.83 21.36 7.16
N VAL A 284 31.35 20.37 7.89
CA VAL A 284 30.68 19.10 8.18
C VAL A 284 30.62 18.97 9.69
N LEU A 285 29.42 19.06 10.26
CA LEU A 285 29.22 18.96 11.71
C LEU A 285 29.13 17.48 12.13
N PRO A 286 29.66 17.09 13.32
CA PRO A 286 29.63 15.72 13.83
C PRO A 286 28.25 15.33 14.41
N ILE A 287 27.17 15.66 13.69
CA ILE A 287 25.78 15.42 14.08
C ILE A 287 25.40 13.98 13.73
N THR A 288 24.90 13.24 14.72
CA THR A 288 24.40 11.87 14.55
C THR A 288 22.99 11.78 15.10
N HIS A 289 22.04 11.27 14.30
CA HIS A 289 20.69 11.02 14.77
C HIS A 289 20.43 9.53 14.95
N LEU A 290 19.48 9.19 15.82
CA LEU A 290 19.06 7.81 16.07
C LEU A 290 17.53 7.72 16.17
N ASN A 291 16.91 6.75 15.50
CA ASN A 291 15.50 6.38 15.66
C ASN A 291 15.39 4.85 15.86
N ILE A 292 14.28 4.39 16.46
CA ILE A 292 14.04 2.98 16.79
C ILE A 292 12.59 2.56 16.53
N ALA A 293 12.40 1.38 15.95
CA ALA A 293 11.09 0.82 15.63
C ALA A 293 11.03 -0.69 15.91
N PHE A 294 9.84 -1.23 16.15
CA PHE A 294 9.59 -2.61 16.60
C PHE A 294 8.54 -3.32 15.73
N SER A 295 8.75 -4.58 15.41
CA SER A 295 7.74 -5.39 14.69
C SER A 295 6.59 -5.78 15.64
N ALA A 296 5.50 -6.32 15.11
CA ALA A 296 4.43 -6.89 15.95
C ALA A 296 4.98 -7.94 16.94
N ARG A 297 5.90 -8.80 16.50
CA ARG A 297 6.52 -9.81 17.38
C ARG A 297 7.44 -9.19 18.43
N GLY A 298 8.19 -8.14 18.07
CA GLY A 298 9.00 -7.39 19.03
C GLY A 298 8.17 -6.72 20.10
N LEU A 299 7.05 -6.09 19.73
CA LEU A 299 6.09 -5.52 20.68
C LEU A 299 5.49 -6.60 21.61
N ILE A 300 5.14 -7.78 21.09
CA ILE A 300 4.68 -8.93 21.89
C ILE A 300 5.75 -9.36 22.91
N LYS A 301 7.02 -9.54 22.48
CA LYS A 301 8.13 -9.87 23.38
C LYS A 301 8.38 -8.81 24.46
N LEU A 302 8.11 -7.54 24.15
CA LEU A 302 8.15 -6.43 25.11
C LEU A 302 6.92 -6.37 26.03
N GLY A 303 5.96 -7.30 25.92
CA GLY A 303 4.79 -7.39 26.80
C GLY A 303 3.57 -6.59 26.33
N ILE A 304 3.49 -6.23 25.06
CA ILE A 304 2.25 -5.70 24.46
C ILE A 304 1.33 -6.85 24.11
N SER A 305 0.07 -6.79 24.56
CA SER A 305 -0.96 -7.77 24.18
C SER A 305 -1.20 -7.76 22.67
N VAL A 306 -1.47 -8.92 22.06
CA VAL A 306 -1.83 -9.03 20.63
C VAL A 306 -3.03 -8.13 20.29
N ASN A 307 -3.96 -7.97 21.25
CA ASN A 307 -5.14 -7.11 21.10
C ASN A 307 -4.82 -5.60 21.23
N ASP A 308 -3.67 -5.25 21.79
CA ASP A 308 -3.17 -3.88 21.96
C ASP A 308 -2.02 -3.54 21.00
N LEU A 309 -1.81 -4.33 19.94
CA LEU A 309 -0.90 -4.01 18.84
C LEU A 309 -1.49 -2.91 17.92
N PRO A 310 -0.63 -2.08 17.29
CA PRO A 310 -1.04 -1.14 16.25
C PRO A 310 -1.72 -1.82 15.05
N GLY A 311 -2.81 -1.21 14.56
CA GLY A 311 -3.64 -1.77 13.47
C GLY A 311 -4.70 -2.76 13.96
N GLN A 312 -5.36 -3.43 13.01
CA GLN A 312 -6.28 -4.53 13.24
C GLN A 312 -5.56 -5.86 12.99
N SER A 313 -6.05 -6.96 13.56
CA SER A 313 -5.42 -8.29 13.45
C SER A 313 -5.32 -8.85 12.01
N SER A 314 -6.02 -8.24 11.05
CA SER A 314 -5.96 -8.51 9.62
C SER A 314 -4.83 -7.77 8.88
N ASP A 315 -4.24 -6.75 9.51
CA ASP A 315 -3.43 -5.74 8.84
C ASP A 315 -2.00 -6.25 8.61
N ALA A 316 -1.33 -5.70 7.61
CA ALA A 316 -0.03 -6.16 7.13
C ALA A 316 1.02 -6.21 8.26
N PHE A 317 0.96 -5.25 9.19
CA PHE A 317 1.85 -5.18 10.36
C PHE A 317 1.72 -6.35 11.34
N HIS A 318 0.53 -6.96 11.47
CA HIS A 318 0.34 -8.15 12.30
C HIS A 318 0.94 -9.41 11.64
N SER A 319 1.23 -9.36 10.34
CA SER A 319 2.02 -10.34 9.61
C SER A 319 3.47 -9.89 9.46
N THR A 320 4.35 -10.79 9.02
CA THR A 320 5.68 -10.38 8.55
C THR A 320 5.62 -9.92 7.11
N GLN A 321 6.46 -8.95 6.73
CA GLN A 321 6.64 -8.59 5.31
C GLN A 321 7.10 -9.82 4.50
N ARG A 322 7.78 -10.79 5.12
CA ARG A 322 8.12 -12.07 4.49
C ARG A 322 6.88 -12.87 4.07
N SER A 323 5.81 -12.88 4.85
CA SER A 323 4.53 -13.48 4.43
C SER A 323 3.92 -12.68 3.28
N ASP A 324 3.90 -11.35 3.43
CA ASP A 324 3.27 -10.39 2.52
C ASP A 324 3.92 -10.34 1.13
N ALA A 325 5.23 -10.54 1.07
CA ALA A 325 6.02 -10.71 -0.16
C ALA A 325 5.46 -11.82 -1.07
N ILE A 326 4.98 -12.92 -0.45
CA ILE A 326 4.53 -14.15 -1.11
C ILE A 326 3.03 -14.06 -1.48
N THR A 327 2.26 -13.14 -0.89
CA THR A 327 0.81 -12.99 -1.10
C THR A 327 0.41 -11.73 -1.86
N ASN A 328 1.12 -10.61 -1.67
CA ASN A 328 0.66 -9.28 -2.05
C ASN A 328 1.70 -8.46 -2.81
N LEU A 329 2.96 -8.42 -2.37
CA LEU A 329 3.98 -7.52 -2.96
C LEU A 329 4.51 -8.02 -4.30
N GLY A 330 4.46 -9.32 -4.56
CA GLY A 330 4.87 -9.93 -5.84
C GLY A 330 6.35 -10.32 -5.92
N ASP A 331 7.05 -10.40 -4.79
CA ASP A 331 8.47 -10.75 -4.73
C ASP A 331 8.78 -12.09 -5.44
N PRO A 332 9.94 -12.21 -6.13
CA PRO A 332 10.37 -13.44 -6.78
C PRO A 332 10.39 -14.67 -5.84
N MET A 333 9.62 -15.70 -6.17
CA MET A 333 9.52 -16.93 -5.37
C MET A 333 9.60 -18.20 -6.23
N ASP A 334 9.83 -19.33 -5.58
CA ASP A 334 9.48 -20.64 -6.13
C ASP A 334 7.98 -20.89 -5.94
N LEU A 335 7.28 -21.20 -7.03
CA LEU A 335 5.81 -21.28 -7.02
C LEU A 335 5.29 -22.54 -6.30
N ASN A 336 6.12 -23.59 -6.17
CA ASN A 336 5.74 -24.86 -5.57
C ASN A 336 5.93 -24.85 -4.04
N THR A 337 7.10 -24.38 -3.61
CA THR A 337 7.51 -24.31 -2.19
C THR A 337 7.12 -23.00 -1.51
N ARG A 338 6.71 -21.99 -2.28
CA ARG A 338 6.45 -20.60 -1.82
C ARG A 338 7.68 -19.91 -1.22
N GLY A 339 8.88 -20.48 -1.41
CA GLY A 339 10.14 -19.91 -0.92
C GLY A 339 10.60 -18.71 -1.73
N LEU A 340 10.91 -17.60 -1.07
CA LEU A 340 11.43 -16.38 -1.70
C LEU A 340 12.85 -16.61 -2.23
N LYS A 341 13.08 -16.32 -3.52
CA LYS A 341 14.32 -16.67 -4.25
C LYS A 341 15.45 -15.66 -4.09
N THR A 342 15.11 -14.38 -3.89
CA THR A 342 16.05 -13.26 -3.96
C THR A 342 16.38 -12.67 -2.59
N TRP A 343 15.61 -13.04 -1.56
CA TRP A 343 15.80 -12.58 -0.18
C TRP A 343 17.11 -13.11 0.40
N SER A 344 17.84 -12.24 1.09
CA SER A 344 19.13 -12.58 1.69
C SER A 344 18.96 -13.45 2.95
N PRO A 345 19.96 -14.29 3.29
CA PRO A 345 19.85 -15.21 4.42
C PRO A 345 19.54 -14.54 5.76
N ASP A 346 19.95 -13.28 5.98
CA ASP A 346 19.68 -12.53 7.21
C ASP A 346 18.17 -12.32 7.44
N TYR A 347 17.44 -11.86 6.42
CA TYR A 347 15.98 -11.68 6.47
C TYR A 347 15.20 -12.99 6.47
N LEU A 348 15.83 -14.11 6.07
CA LEU A 348 15.21 -15.45 6.06
C LEU A 348 15.47 -16.25 7.35
N ARG A 349 16.62 -16.05 8.01
CA ARG A 349 17.06 -16.77 9.22
C ARG A 349 16.04 -16.73 10.36
N SER A 350 15.41 -15.59 10.56
CA SER A 350 14.43 -15.34 11.62
C SER A 350 13.61 -14.10 11.26
N GLU A 351 12.35 -14.06 11.66
CA GLU A 351 11.58 -12.80 11.69
C GLU A 351 12.26 -11.85 12.71
N LEU A 352 12.10 -10.54 12.54
CA LEU A 352 12.85 -9.54 13.30
C LEU A 352 12.00 -8.95 14.42
N ASP A 353 12.61 -8.51 15.52
CA ASP A 353 11.90 -7.89 16.64
C ASP A 353 11.98 -6.35 16.60
N GLY A 354 13.10 -5.80 16.11
CA GLY A 354 13.24 -4.36 15.95
C GLY A 354 14.39 -3.93 15.07
N ILE A 355 14.46 -2.62 14.85
CA ILE A 355 15.45 -1.93 14.03
C ILE A 355 15.85 -0.62 14.72
N ILE A 356 17.15 -0.34 14.74
CA ILE A 356 17.70 0.99 15.04
C ILE A 356 18.23 1.60 13.75
N LEU A 357 17.77 2.81 13.44
CA LEU A 357 18.31 3.67 12.39
C LEU A 357 19.31 4.62 13.05
N LEU A 358 20.53 4.72 12.52
CA LEU A 358 21.60 5.56 13.05
C LEU A 358 22.29 6.31 11.90
N THR A 359 22.30 7.64 11.93
CA THR A 359 22.92 8.46 10.88
C THR A 359 24.21 9.12 11.34
N ALA A 360 25.08 9.43 10.37
CA ALA A 360 26.32 10.17 10.59
C ALA A 360 26.74 10.98 9.35
N PRO A 361 27.66 11.95 9.49
CA PRO A 361 28.28 12.66 8.37
C PRO A 361 29.34 11.84 7.63
N ASP A 362 29.90 10.82 8.27
CA ASP A 362 30.98 9.97 7.77
C ASP A 362 30.95 8.57 8.42
N ASN A 363 31.62 7.61 7.78
CA ASN A 363 31.63 6.22 8.23
C ASN A 363 32.43 5.99 9.53
N ALA A 364 33.44 6.80 9.86
CA ALA A 364 34.22 6.59 11.08
C ALA A 364 33.42 6.93 12.35
N LEU A 365 32.63 8.00 12.31
CA LEU A 365 31.68 8.33 13.37
C LEU A 365 30.49 7.35 13.39
N LEU A 366 30.05 6.84 12.23
CA LEU A 366 29.03 5.79 12.13
C LEU A 366 29.47 4.50 12.84
N GLU A 367 30.64 3.94 12.50
CA GLU A 367 31.13 2.69 13.13
C GLU A 367 31.29 2.85 14.65
N LYS A 368 31.81 4.00 15.09
CA LYS A 368 31.98 4.30 16.53
C LYS A 368 30.63 4.25 17.26
N LYS A 369 29.63 5.00 16.78
CA LYS A 369 28.30 5.04 17.39
C LYS A 369 27.57 3.71 17.27
N LEU A 370 27.69 3.01 16.15
CA LEU A 370 27.12 1.67 15.94
C LEU A 370 27.72 0.67 16.94
N SER A 371 29.03 0.70 17.15
CA SER A 371 29.71 -0.12 18.15
C SER A 371 29.23 0.19 19.58
N ASP A 372 29.00 1.45 19.91
CA ASP A 372 28.47 1.86 21.22
C ASP A 372 27.03 1.35 21.43
N ILE A 373 26.15 1.42 20.42
CA ILE A 373 24.80 0.82 20.48
C ILE A 373 24.86 -0.72 20.57
N GLN A 374 25.77 -1.37 19.84
CA GLN A 374 25.95 -2.82 19.91
C GLN A 374 26.44 -3.29 21.30
N LYS A 375 27.29 -2.51 21.99
CA LYS A 375 27.65 -2.76 23.40
C LYS A 375 26.42 -2.65 24.31
N ILE A 376 25.59 -1.62 24.14
CA ILE A 376 24.34 -1.44 24.90
C ILE A 376 23.37 -2.61 24.71
N LEU A 377 23.31 -3.21 23.51
CA LEU A 377 22.46 -4.38 23.20
C LEU A 377 23.13 -5.73 23.45
N THR A 378 24.37 -5.76 23.96
CA THR A 378 25.13 -7.00 24.19
C THR A 378 24.46 -7.84 25.27
N GLY A 379 24.24 -9.13 24.98
CA GLY A 379 23.60 -10.06 25.91
C GLY A 379 22.08 -9.93 26.01
N LEU A 380 21.45 -8.91 25.42
CA LEU A 380 19.98 -8.75 25.34
C LEU A 380 19.38 -9.31 24.04
N THR A 381 20.20 -9.38 23.00
CA THR A 381 19.82 -9.88 21.67
C THR A 381 20.26 -11.34 21.46
N GLN A 382 19.50 -12.08 20.67
CA GLN A 382 19.83 -13.45 20.22
C GLN A 382 20.63 -13.43 18.91
N PHE A 383 20.28 -12.51 18.01
CA PHE A 383 20.91 -12.27 16.73
C PHE A 383 20.71 -10.81 16.33
N SER A 384 21.68 -10.24 15.62
CA SER A 384 21.57 -8.93 14.98
C SER A 384 22.43 -8.88 13.73
N PHE A 385 22.07 -8.02 12.79
CA PHE A 385 22.84 -7.74 11.57
C PHE A 385 22.66 -6.29 11.17
N VAL A 386 23.50 -5.81 10.26
CA VAL A 386 23.51 -4.42 9.83
C VAL A 386 23.43 -4.32 8.31
N ARG A 387 22.65 -3.34 7.82
CA ARG A 387 22.80 -2.80 6.46
C ARG A 387 23.26 -1.34 6.55
N LYS A 388 24.03 -0.89 5.57
CA LYS A 388 24.64 0.46 5.58
C LYS A 388 24.39 1.17 4.25
N GLY A 389 23.80 2.35 4.33
CA GLY A 389 23.58 3.25 3.21
C GLY A 389 24.62 4.38 3.17
N ASN A 390 24.91 4.87 1.98
CA ASN A 390 25.76 6.03 1.73
C ASN A 390 25.10 6.90 0.66
N VAL A 391 25.10 8.22 0.84
CA VAL A 391 24.76 9.15 -0.24
C VAL A 391 25.85 9.07 -1.31
N ARG A 392 25.45 8.96 -2.59
CA ARG A 392 26.36 8.84 -3.74
C ARG A 392 27.29 10.08 -3.85
N PRO A 393 28.52 9.92 -4.38
CA PRO A 393 29.54 10.97 -4.33
C PRO A 393 29.37 12.07 -5.40
N GLY A 394 29.89 13.27 -5.10
CA GLY A 394 29.94 14.40 -6.04
C GLY A 394 28.55 14.85 -6.52
N GLU A 395 28.43 15.17 -7.81
CA GLU A 395 27.17 15.59 -8.44
C GLU A 395 26.06 14.51 -8.37
N ALA A 396 26.42 13.24 -8.17
CA ALA A 396 25.46 12.16 -7.95
C ALA A 396 24.82 12.20 -6.53
N ALA A 397 25.23 13.10 -5.64
CA ALA A 397 24.59 13.27 -4.35
C ALA A 397 23.09 13.53 -4.50
N ASN A 398 22.28 12.93 -3.62
CA ASN A 398 20.81 12.90 -3.68
C ASN A 398 20.19 12.14 -4.87
N HIS A 399 21.00 11.54 -5.76
CA HIS A 399 20.50 10.66 -6.81
C HIS A 399 20.54 9.20 -6.34
N GLU A 400 19.60 8.38 -6.81
CA GLU A 400 19.66 6.92 -6.64
C GLU A 400 20.61 6.27 -7.68
N HIS A 401 20.75 4.94 -7.71
CA HIS A 401 21.80 4.29 -8.50
C HIS A 401 21.55 4.20 -10.02
N PHE A 402 20.32 4.30 -10.52
CA PHE A 402 20.06 4.53 -11.95
C PHE A 402 20.42 5.96 -12.38
N GLY A 403 20.62 6.88 -11.43
CA GLY A 403 21.11 8.24 -11.65
C GLY A 403 20.03 9.32 -11.72
N TYR A 404 18.85 9.09 -11.12
CA TYR A 404 17.76 10.07 -11.00
C TYR A 404 17.78 10.75 -9.64
N LEU A 405 17.58 12.07 -9.62
CA LEU A 405 17.41 12.84 -8.39
C LEU A 405 16.18 12.35 -7.60
N ASP A 406 16.38 11.93 -6.35
CA ASP A 406 15.31 11.53 -5.43
C ASP A 406 15.15 12.54 -4.27
N GLY A 407 14.27 12.25 -3.31
CA GLY A 407 13.89 13.14 -2.21
C GLY A 407 12.99 14.31 -2.63
N ILE A 408 12.68 14.46 -3.93
CA ILE A 408 11.94 15.62 -4.46
C ILE A 408 10.48 15.65 -4.00
N SER A 409 9.84 14.48 -3.86
CA SER A 409 8.40 14.36 -3.62
C SER A 409 8.11 13.69 -2.28
N ALA A 410 7.48 14.46 -1.40
CA ALA A 410 6.93 14.07 -0.10
C ALA A 410 5.56 14.76 0.10
N PRO A 411 4.65 14.23 0.93
CA PRO A 411 3.39 14.89 1.26
C PRO A 411 3.59 16.18 2.07
N GLN A 412 2.64 17.10 1.92
CA GLN A 412 2.44 18.18 2.88
C GLN A 412 1.40 17.74 3.92
N ILE A 413 1.65 18.06 5.19
CA ILE A 413 0.85 17.68 6.34
C ILE A 413 0.21 18.94 6.95
N LYS A 414 -1.11 18.90 7.13
CA LYS A 414 -1.91 20.01 7.66
C LYS A 414 -1.43 20.47 9.05
N GLY A 415 -1.23 21.77 9.22
CA GLY A 415 -0.73 22.37 10.44
C GLY A 415 0.76 22.11 10.72
N PHE A 416 1.55 21.79 9.69
CA PHE A 416 2.99 21.53 9.82
C PHE A 416 3.83 22.06 8.64
N ASN A 417 3.54 21.60 7.41
CA ASN A 417 4.25 22.02 6.20
C ASN A 417 3.32 22.19 4.98
N ASP A 418 2.04 22.46 5.24
CA ASP A 418 0.96 22.77 4.29
C ASP A 418 1.01 24.21 3.76
N ASP A 419 2.16 24.63 3.23
CA ASP A 419 2.27 25.89 2.51
C ASP A 419 1.49 25.88 1.19
N ASN A 420 1.07 27.07 0.74
CA ASN A 420 0.28 27.26 -0.49
C ASN A 420 1.12 27.19 -1.79
N GLY A 421 2.36 26.72 -1.74
CA GLY A 421 3.29 26.63 -2.87
C GLY A 421 3.00 25.47 -3.83
N GLU A 422 4.05 24.98 -4.51
CA GLU A 422 3.92 23.85 -5.45
C GLU A 422 3.59 22.52 -4.78
N GLY A 423 3.90 22.36 -3.48
CA GLY A 423 3.70 21.12 -2.73
C GLY A 423 2.25 20.62 -2.72
N LYS A 424 1.27 21.52 -2.81
CA LYS A 424 -0.16 21.19 -2.83
C LYS A 424 -0.57 20.31 -4.02
N ASN A 425 0.22 20.32 -5.09
CA ASN A 425 0.02 19.47 -6.26
C ASN A 425 0.54 18.03 -6.03
N VAL A 426 1.38 17.80 -5.01
CA VAL A 426 1.71 16.45 -4.51
C VAL A 426 0.56 15.95 -3.64
N GLY A 427 0.21 16.68 -2.58
CA GLY A 427 -0.95 16.40 -1.72
C GLY A 427 -0.81 17.02 -0.33
N ILE A 428 -1.88 17.71 0.11
CA ILE A 428 -2.04 18.18 1.49
C ILE A 428 -2.94 17.18 2.23
N VAL A 429 -2.33 16.31 3.02
CA VAL A 429 -3.01 15.33 3.89
C VAL A 429 -3.14 15.88 5.30
N GLY A 430 -4.14 15.41 6.06
CA GLY A 430 -4.07 15.59 7.50
C GLY A 430 -3.00 14.66 8.10
N PRO A 431 -2.52 14.95 9.32
CA PRO A 431 -1.47 14.16 9.96
C PRO A 431 -1.88 12.71 10.25
N GLU A 432 -3.17 12.40 10.26
CA GLU A 432 -3.74 11.04 10.37
C GLU A 432 -3.36 10.08 9.24
N VAL A 433 -2.81 10.57 8.11
CA VAL A 433 -2.30 9.72 7.01
C VAL A 433 -0.88 9.21 7.30
N ILE A 434 -0.11 9.91 8.14
CA ILE A 434 1.28 9.55 8.48
C ILE A 434 1.41 9.05 9.92
N LEU A 435 0.65 9.63 10.86
CA LEU A 435 0.72 9.36 12.30
C LEU A 435 -0.57 8.71 12.82
N LEU A 436 -0.42 7.72 13.71
CA LEU A 436 -1.53 7.13 14.44
C LEU A 436 -2.03 8.09 15.54
N GLY A 437 -3.32 8.03 15.85
CA GLY A 437 -3.93 8.74 17.00
C GLY A 437 -4.14 10.24 16.82
N GLN A 438 -4.05 10.75 15.59
CA GLN A 438 -4.39 12.13 15.26
C GLN A 438 -5.90 12.33 15.07
N PRO A 439 -6.44 13.55 15.24
CA PRO A 439 -7.83 13.85 14.87
C PRO A 439 -8.12 13.42 13.43
N GLY A 440 -9.19 12.64 13.22
CA GLY A 440 -9.53 12.06 11.92
C GLY A 440 -9.09 10.60 11.71
N SER A 441 -8.16 10.07 12.51
CA SER A 441 -7.73 8.66 12.44
C SER A 441 -8.91 7.70 12.59
N GLN A 442 -8.95 6.64 11.78
CA GLN A 442 -9.96 5.58 11.85
C GLN A 442 -9.31 4.19 11.94
N PRO A 443 -9.72 3.33 12.88
CA PRO A 443 -10.58 3.64 14.03
C PRO A 443 -9.87 4.60 15.02
N PRO A 444 -10.61 5.32 15.87
CA PRO A 444 -10.03 6.09 16.97
C PRO A 444 -9.34 5.16 17.98
N LEU A 445 -8.25 5.63 18.61
CA LEU A 445 -7.52 4.83 19.60
C LEU A 445 -8.34 4.60 20.88
N THR A 446 -8.41 3.34 21.32
CA THR A 446 -8.94 2.98 22.65
C THR A 446 -7.96 3.40 23.76
N PRO A 447 -8.41 3.51 25.03
CA PRO A 447 -7.52 3.82 26.15
C PRO A 447 -6.31 2.85 26.28
N SER A 448 -6.50 1.55 26.02
CA SER A 448 -5.42 0.56 26.05
C SER A 448 -4.38 0.75 24.93
N ARG A 449 -4.79 1.39 23.83
CA ARG A 449 -4.01 1.69 22.62
C ARG A 449 -3.55 3.16 22.52
N ALA A 450 -3.88 4.01 23.49
CA ALA A 450 -3.55 5.44 23.46
C ALA A 450 -2.05 5.74 23.30
N TRP A 451 -1.20 4.83 23.78
CA TRP A 451 0.26 4.85 23.63
C TRP A 451 0.75 4.81 22.16
N MET A 452 -0.10 4.48 21.19
CA MET A 452 0.26 4.49 19.76
C MET A 452 0.29 5.90 19.17
N LYS A 453 -0.25 6.89 19.87
CA LYS A 453 -0.34 8.26 19.38
C LYS A 453 1.04 8.84 19.06
N ASP A 454 1.09 9.63 17.98
CA ASP A 454 2.29 10.27 17.42
C ASP A 454 3.34 9.28 16.86
N GLY A 455 3.02 7.97 16.81
CA GLY A 455 3.81 6.94 16.14
C GLY A 455 3.35 6.68 14.69
N SER A 456 4.13 5.90 13.94
CA SER A 456 3.90 5.62 12.50
C SER A 456 4.40 4.24 12.10
N PHE A 457 3.81 3.59 11.09
CA PHE A 457 4.39 2.37 10.52
C PHE A 457 5.57 2.70 9.62
N LEU A 458 6.68 1.99 9.82
CA LEU A 458 7.91 2.02 9.04
C LEU A 458 7.97 0.75 8.19
N VAL A 459 7.94 0.92 6.88
CA VAL A 459 8.25 -0.13 5.91
C VAL A 459 9.71 0.04 5.49
N ILE A 460 10.51 -1.02 5.59
CA ILE A 460 11.86 -1.06 5.01
C ILE A 460 11.98 -2.18 3.97
N ARG A 461 12.68 -1.90 2.87
CA ARG A 461 12.97 -2.83 1.77
C ARG A 461 14.44 -2.68 1.36
N GLU A 462 15.19 -3.77 1.35
CA GLU A 462 16.49 -3.85 0.69
C GLU A 462 16.26 -4.16 -0.80
N LEU A 463 16.52 -3.19 -1.67
CA LEU A 463 16.19 -3.23 -3.09
C LEU A 463 17.46 -3.14 -3.94
N GLN A 464 17.99 -4.28 -4.39
CA GLN A 464 19.15 -4.32 -5.29
C GLN A 464 18.78 -3.72 -6.66
N GLN A 465 19.65 -2.88 -7.22
CA GLN A 465 19.46 -2.22 -8.52
C GLN A 465 20.46 -2.73 -9.55
N LEU A 466 19.94 -3.26 -10.66
CA LEU A 466 20.72 -3.76 -11.79
C LEU A 466 20.98 -2.61 -12.79
N VAL A 467 21.91 -1.72 -12.45
CA VAL A 467 22.12 -0.45 -13.18
C VAL A 467 22.60 -0.64 -14.62
N PRO A 468 23.63 -1.45 -14.91
CA PRO A 468 24.09 -1.66 -16.29
C PRO A 468 23.01 -2.31 -17.16
N GLU A 469 22.21 -3.20 -16.59
CA GLU A 469 21.05 -3.81 -17.23
C GLU A 469 19.95 -2.78 -17.57
N PHE A 470 19.69 -1.80 -16.69
CA PHE A 470 18.70 -0.74 -16.93
C PHE A 470 19.19 0.27 -17.98
N ASP A 471 20.40 0.80 -17.84
CA ASP A 471 20.96 1.74 -18.83
C ASP A 471 21.06 1.07 -20.22
N GLN A 472 21.41 -0.22 -20.30
CA GLN A 472 21.42 -0.96 -21.56
C GLN A 472 20.00 -1.15 -22.14
N PHE A 473 18.99 -1.44 -21.32
CA PHE A 473 17.58 -1.52 -21.78
C PHE A 473 17.09 -0.19 -22.35
N VAL A 474 17.44 0.93 -21.71
CA VAL A 474 17.13 2.28 -22.20
C VAL A 474 17.84 2.57 -23.54
N VAL A 475 19.11 2.19 -23.68
CA VAL A 475 19.86 2.33 -24.96
C VAL A 475 19.27 1.46 -26.07
N ASP A 476 18.91 0.21 -25.78
CA ASP A 476 18.31 -0.70 -26.77
C ASP A 476 16.93 -0.23 -27.25
N LEU A 477 16.12 0.36 -26.37
CA LEU A 477 14.84 0.98 -26.75
C LEU A 477 15.06 2.26 -27.57
N ALA A 478 16.03 3.09 -27.20
CA ALA A 478 16.38 4.30 -27.95
C ALA A 478 16.82 3.97 -29.39
N GLN A 479 17.74 3.02 -29.55
CA GLN A 479 18.21 2.57 -30.87
C GLN A 479 17.11 2.00 -31.77
N LYS A 480 16.14 1.27 -31.18
CA LYS A 480 15.01 0.67 -31.93
C LYS A 480 13.91 1.66 -32.29
N SER A 481 13.81 2.80 -31.60
CA SER A 481 12.73 3.78 -31.77
C SER A 481 13.17 5.09 -32.42
N GLY A 482 14.47 5.37 -32.46
CA GLY A 482 15.02 6.68 -32.86
C GLY A 482 14.84 7.78 -31.80
N VAL A 483 14.28 7.46 -30.63
CA VAL A 483 14.04 8.40 -29.53
C VAL A 483 15.28 8.49 -28.64
N ALA A 484 15.62 9.69 -28.17
CA ALA A 484 16.79 9.89 -27.31
C ALA A 484 16.73 9.02 -26.03
N PRO A 485 17.84 8.36 -25.61
CA PRO A 485 17.85 7.49 -24.44
C PRO A 485 17.51 8.23 -23.15
N GLY A 486 17.91 9.50 -23.03
CA GLY A 486 17.49 10.36 -21.92
C GLY A 486 15.96 10.45 -21.80
N LEU A 487 15.26 10.65 -22.92
CA LEU A 487 13.79 10.75 -22.93
C LEU A 487 13.12 9.40 -22.66
N ILE A 488 13.65 8.28 -23.19
CA ILE A 488 13.14 6.94 -22.87
C ILE A 488 13.24 6.66 -21.37
N GLY A 489 14.42 6.86 -20.77
CA GLY A 489 14.60 6.69 -19.33
C GLY A 489 13.73 7.66 -18.53
N ALA A 490 13.63 8.92 -18.95
CA ALA A 490 12.79 9.92 -18.31
C ALA A 490 11.30 9.56 -18.38
N ARG A 491 10.80 8.98 -19.47
CA ARG A 491 9.41 8.51 -19.63
C ARG A 491 9.12 7.24 -18.83
N ILE A 492 10.12 6.40 -18.53
CA ILE A 492 9.98 5.27 -17.59
C ILE A 492 9.82 5.76 -16.14
N VAL A 493 10.61 6.77 -15.73
CA VAL A 493 10.56 7.28 -14.34
C VAL A 493 9.45 8.34 -14.16
N GLY A 494 9.15 9.11 -15.21
CA GLY A 494 8.31 10.32 -15.20
C GLY A 494 9.05 11.60 -14.79
N ARG A 495 10.35 11.50 -14.49
CA ARG A 495 11.31 12.60 -14.29
C ARG A 495 12.60 12.29 -15.06
N TRP A 496 13.27 13.32 -15.58
CA TRP A 496 14.63 13.23 -16.12
C TRP A 496 15.65 12.90 -15.02
N LYS A 497 16.89 12.53 -15.39
CA LYS A 497 17.95 12.23 -14.41
C LYS A 497 18.24 13.45 -13.50
N SER A 498 18.13 14.67 -14.03
CA SER A 498 18.15 15.95 -13.27
C SER A 498 17.06 16.10 -12.19
N GLY A 499 16.00 15.28 -12.24
CA GLY A 499 14.77 15.45 -11.47
C GLY A 499 13.65 16.20 -12.21
N ALA A 500 13.91 16.85 -13.34
CA ALA A 500 12.88 17.64 -14.05
C ALA A 500 11.67 16.76 -14.45
N PRO A 501 10.42 17.15 -14.17
CA PRO A 501 9.25 16.32 -14.44
C PRO A 501 8.85 16.34 -15.93
N VAL A 502 8.69 15.16 -16.53
CA VAL A 502 8.45 15.02 -17.98
C VAL A 502 7.14 15.67 -18.43
N VAL A 503 6.15 15.81 -17.55
CA VAL A 503 4.90 16.54 -17.88
C VAL A 503 5.10 18.06 -18.05
N LEU A 504 6.20 18.63 -17.55
CA LEU A 504 6.60 20.03 -17.77
C LEU A 504 7.76 20.17 -18.78
N ALA A 505 8.53 19.10 -19.00
CA ALA A 505 9.67 19.04 -19.92
C ALA A 505 9.61 17.73 -20.72
N ASP A 506 8.76 17.68 -21.75
CA ASP A 506 8.32 16.43 -22.40
C ASP A 506 9.21 15.94 -23.55
N GLN A 507 10.09 16.80 -24.06
CA GLN A 507 10.98 16.50 -25.19
C GLN A 507 12.47 16.50 -24.81
N ASN A 508 12.90 17.43 -23.94
CA ASN A 508 14.29 17.62 -23.52
C ASN A 508 14.35 17.87 -22.00
N ASP A 509 15.50 17.57 -21.37
CA ASP A 509 15.74 17.88 -19.96
C ASP A 509 15.76 19.40 -19.72
N ASN A 510 15.30 19.83 -18.55
CA ASN A 510 15.40 21.21 -18.09
C ASN A 510 15.75 21.24 -16.59
N PRO A 511 17.06 21.25 -16.23
CA PRO A 511 17.50 21.23 -14.84
C PRO A 511 17.00 22.38 -13.96
N SER A 512 16.49 23.49 -14.52
CA SER A 512 15.83 24.53 -13.70
C SER A 512 14.54 24.04 -13.04
N LEU A 513 13.91 22.99 -13.60
CA LEU A 513 12.73 22.33 -13.06
C LEU A 513 13.05 21.10 -12.18
N ALA A 514 14.34 20.86 -11.86
CA ALA A 514 14.84 19.68 -11.14
C ALA A 514 14.01 19.29 -9.89
N ARG A 515 13.58 20.29 -9.11
CA ARG A 515 12.77 20.07 -7.89
C ARG A 515 11.30 20.48 -8.01
N SER A 516 10.82 20.86 -9.19
CA SER A 516 9.46 21.35 -9.35
C SER A 516 8.41 20.27 -9.05
N GLN A 517 7.33 20.74 -8.44
CA GLN A 517 6.11 20.00 -8.13
C GLN A 517 4.85 20.63 -8.75
N ALA A 518 4.98 21.69 -9.56
CA ALA A 518 3.90 22.44 -10.24
C ALA A 518 3.10 21.65 -11.31
N PHE A 519 2.78 20.38 -11.05
CA PHE A 519 1.98 19.52 -11.90
C PHE A 519 1.19 18.50 -11.08
N ASP A 520 -0.01 18.16 -11.55
CA ASP A 520 -0.89 17.15 -10.96
C ASP A 520 -1.45 16.14 -11.99
N PHE A 521 -0.95 16.18 -13.23
CA PHE A 521 -1.41 15.39 -14.39
C PHE A 521 -2.86 15.68 -14.86
N SER A 522 -3.58 16.66 -14.31
CA SER A 522 -4.92 17.07 -14.80
C SER A 522 -4.89 17.49 -16.27
N ASN A 523 -3.86 18.23 -16.67
CA ASN A 523 -3.60 18.65 -18.05
C ASN A 523 -2.91 17.58 -18.92
N ASP A 524 -2.80 16.32 -18.44
CA ASP A 524 -2.19 15.19 -19.16
C ASP A 524 -2.97 13.88 -18.93
N LEU A 525 -4.30 13.98 -18.83
CA LEU A 525 -5.20 12.81 -18.67
C LEU A 525 -5.10 11.81 -19.83
N GLN A 526 -4.64 12.23 -21.01
CA GLN A 526 -4.40 11.38 -22.19
C GLN A 526 -2.95 10.89 -22.36
N GLN A 527 -2.12 10.97 -21.31
CA GLN A 527 -0.71 10.51 -21.25
C GLN A 527 0.20 10.97 -22.42
N HIS A 528 -0.09 12.15 -22.98
CA HIS A 528 0.67 12.73 -24.07
C HIS A 528 2.13 12.96 -23.66
N LYS A 529 2.32 13.56 -22.48
CA LYS A 529 3.63 13.92 -21.95
C LYS A 529 4.21 12.83 -21.05
N CYS A 530 3.44 12.37 -20.06
CA CYS A 530 3.89 11.40 -19.06
C CYS A 530 3.10 10.09 -19.19
N PRO A 531 3.73 8.96 -19.57
CA PRO A 531 3.06 7.66 -19.68
C PRO A 531 2.31 7.28 -18.40
N TYR A 532 1.16 6.61 -18.52
CA TYR A 532 0.44 6.09 -17.35
C TYR A 532 1.27 5.14 -16.48
N ALA A 533 2.21 4.40 -17.10
CA ALA A 533 3.12 3.47 -16.45
C ALA A 533 4.42 4.10 -15.91
N ALA A 534 4.59 5.42 -16.02
CA ALA A 534 5.76 6.11 -15.48
C ALA A 534 5.79 6.03 -13.95
N HIS A 535 6.96 5.72 -13.36
CA HIS A 535 7.09 5.42 -11.93
C HIS A 535 6.44 6.45 -11.00
N VAL A 536 6.72 7.75 -11.17
CA VAL A 536 6.11 8.79 -10.30
C VAL A 536 4.61 9.01 -10.53
N ARG A 537 4.04 8.52 -11.64
CA ARG A 537 2.60 8.58 -11.97
C ARG A 537 1.86 7.33 -11.48
N LYS A 538 2.51 6.17 -11.53
CA LYS A 538 2.06 4.93 -10.86
C LYS A 538 2.04 5.07 -9.35
N THR A 539 3.09 5.64 -8.76
CA THR A 539 3.25 5.75 -7.30
C THR A 539 2.54 6.94 -6.67
N ASN A 540 2.32 8.05 -7.40
CA ASN A 540 1.37 9.10 -7.02
C ASN A 540 0.62 9.63 -8.28
N PRO A 541 -0.62 9.18 -8.51
CA PRO A 541 -1.46 9.61 -9.63
C PRO A 541 -1.88 11.09 -9.60
N ARG A 542 -1.77 11.77 -8.45
CA ARG A 542 -2.21 13.17 -8.22
C ARG A 542 -3.67 13.40 -8.65
N ALA A 543 -3.92 14.25 -9.65
CA ALA A 543 -5.23 14.47 -10.29
C ALA A 543 -5.31 13.80 -11.69
N GLY A 544 -4.37 12.91 -12.01
CA GLY A 544 -4.26 12.21 -13.29
C GLY A 544 -5.18 11.00 -13.46
N ILE A 545 -6.20 10.85 -12.61
CA ILE A 545 -7.29 9.86 -12.72
C ILE A 545 -8.58 10.67 -12.92
N GLU A 546 -9.23 10.47 -14.07
CA GLU A 546 -10.44 11.21 -14.43
C GLU A 546 -11.61 10.90 -13.48
N GLY A 547 -12.33 11.93 -13.05
CA GLY A 547 -13.52 11.82 -12.18
C GLY A 547 -13.26 11.41 -10.72
N ALA A 548 -12.02 11.12 -10.32
CA ALA A 548 -11.70 10.71 -8.95
C ALA A 548 -11.56 11.92 -8.01
N ASP A 549 -12.25 11.92 -6.86
CA ASP A 549 -11.89 12.84 -5.78
C ASP A 549 -10.52 12.47 -5.22
N ARG A 550 -9.55 13.33 -5.53
CA ARG A 550 -8.17 13.20 -5.08
C ARG A 550 -8.04 13.14 -3.55
N ASN A 551 -8.96 13.70 -2.77
CA ASN A 551 -8.85 13.71 -1.30
C ASN A 551 -9.22 12.35 -0.66
N THR A 552 -10.08 11.57 -1.29
CA THR A 552 -10.54 10.26 -0.78
C THR A 552 -9.97 9.08 -1.55
N ALA A 553 -9.87 9.17 -2.88
CA ALA A 553 -9.40 8.08 -3.74
C ALA A 553 -7.87 8.04 -3.94
N VAL A 554 -7.18 9.19 -3.77
CA VAL A 554 -5.73 9.30 -4.00
C VAL A 554 -4.99 9.63 -2.71
N ASN A 555 -5.07 10.86 -2.19
CA ASN A 555 -4.22 11.40 -1.12
C ASN A 555 -3.97 10.48 0.10
N PRO A 556 -4.92 9.62 0.57
CA PRO A 556 -4.65 8.67 1.67
C PRO A 556 -3.55 7.63 1.39
N HIS A 557 -3.05 7.50 0.15
CA HIS A 557 -1.88 6.66 -0.16
C HIS A 557 -0.53 7.27 0.24
N LEU A 558 -0.49 8.57 0.55
CA LEU A 558 0.76 9.32 0.53
C LEU A 558 1.70 8.89 1.66
N ILE A 559 2.91 8.52 1.27
CA ILE A 559 3.99 8.08 2.16
C ILE A 559 5.07 9.15 2.27
N VAL A 560 5.63 9.34 3.47
CA VAL A 560 6.94 10.01 3.62
C VAL A 560 8.01 8.98 3.29
N ARG A 561 9.06 9.35 2.52
CA ARG A 561 10.14 8.44 2.10
C ARG A 561 11.47 8.94 2.63
N SER A 562 12.20 8.06 3.32
CA SER A 562 13.44 8.37 4.03
C SER A 562 14.58 7.40 3.66
N GLY A 563 14.53 6.81 2.46
CA GLY A 563 15.52 5.83 2.00
C GLY A 563 16.90 6.41 1.70
N ILE A 564 17.88 5.52 1.48
CA ILE A 564 19.27 5.87 1.16
C ILE A 564 19.92 4.82 0.23
N PRO A 565 20.77 5.21 -0.75
CA PRO A 565 21.48 4.24 -1.58
C PRO A 565 22.47 3.36 -0.80
N TYR A 566 22.79 2.18 -1.31
CA TYR A 566 23.81 1.27 -0.74
C TYR A 566 24.64 0.58 -1.82
N GLY A 567 25.83 0.11 -1.43
CA GLY A 567 26.80 -0.51 -2.34
C GLY A 567 27.74 0.50 -3.00
N PRO A 568 28.65 0.04 -3.89
CA PRO A 568 29.62 0.89 -4.58
C PRO A 568 29.04 1.52 -5.84
N GLU A 569 29.72 2.53 -6.37
CA GLU A 569 29.51 3.02 -7.74
C GLU A 569 29.79 1.95 -8.81
N LEU A 570 29.42 2.21 -10.07
CA LEU A 570 29.73 1.31 -11.18
C LEU A 570 31.24 1.26 -11.47
N THR A 571 31.80 0.05 -11.46
CA THR A 571 33.16 -0.21 -11.96
C THR A 571 33.22 -0.13 -13.49
N GLU A 572 34.40 0.13 -14.05
CA GLU A 572 34.60 0.10 -15.51
C GLU A 572 34.28 -1.27 -16.12
N GLN A 573 34.52 -2.36 -15.39
CA GLN A 573 34.16 -3.71 -15.83
C GLN A 573 32.65 -3.89 -15.97
N GLU A 574 31.84 -3.36 -15.05
CA GLU A 574 30.37 -3.40 -15.13
C GLU A 574 29.83 -2.54 -16.27
N LYS A 575 30.41 -1.35 -16.49
CA LYS A 575 30.08 -0.46 -17.62
C LYS A 575 30.38 -1.12 -18.96
N GLN A 576 31.55 -1.73 -19.12
CA GLN A 576 31.98 -2.38 -20.36
C GLN A 576 31.22 -3.68 -20.64
N SER A 577 31.03 -4.52 -19.61
CA SER A 577 30.34 -5.82 -19.76
C SER A 577 28.81 -5.72 -19.75
N LYS A 578 28.26 -4.54 -19.41
CA LYS A 578 26.82 -4.23 -19.34
C LYS A 578 26.06 -5.17 -18.41
N LYS A 579 26.70 -5.56 -17.31
CA LYS A 579 26.19 -6.50 -16.30
C LYS A 579 26.57 -6.05 -14.91
N THR A 580 25.68 -6.27 -13.95
CA THR A 580 25.96 -6.09 -12.52
C THR A 580 26.94 -7.15 -12.03
N ILE A 581 27.99 -6.73 -11.31
CA ILE A 581 28.99 -7.61 -10.66
C ILE A 581 28.98 -7.40 -9.15
N HIS A 582 28.86 -6.15 -8.69
CA HIS A 582 28.76 -5.79 -7.28
C HIS A 582 27.31 -5.47 -6.89
N GLU A 583 26.89 -5.91 -5.70
CA GLU A 583 25.56 -5.57 -5.19
C GLU A 583 25.50 -4.10 -4.73
N ARG A 584 24.47 -3.40 -5.21
CA ARG A 584 24.15 -2.00 -4.93
C ARG A 584 22.65 -1.80 -5.06
N GLY A 585 22.11 -0.70 -4.55
CA GLY A 585 20.72 -0.30 -4.78
C GLY A 585 20.20 0.67 -3.73
N LEU A 586 18.93 0.50 -3.33
CA LEU A 586 18.25 1.38 -2.38
C LEU A 586 17.88 0.62 -1.10
N LEU A 587 18.26 1.15 0.06
CA LEU A 587 17.62 0.83 1.33
C LEU A 587 16.41 1.75 1.44
N PHE A 588 15.29 1.28 0.89
CA PHE A 588 14.04 2.05 0.83
C PHE A 588 13.37 2.02 2.20
N VAL A 589 12.97 3.20 2.69
CA VAL A 589 12.24 3.39 3.94
C VAL A 589 11.05 4.30 3.67
N CYS A 590 9.85 3.94 4.15
CA CYS A 590 8.70 4.85 4.12
C CYS A 590 7.77 4.75 5.33
N TYR A 591 7.10 5.88 5.61
CA TYR A 591 6.24 6.11 6.77
C TYR A 591 4.79 6.43 6.38
N GLN A 592 3.85 5.85 7.13
CA GLN A 592 2.40 5.92 6.92
C GLN A 592 1.63 5.46 8.16
N SER A 593 0.36 5.85 8.31
CA SER A 593 -0.51 5.36 9.39
C SER A 593 -1.23 4.03 9.09
N SER A 594 -1.26 3.60 7.83
CA SER A 594 -1.71 2.27 7.38
C SER A 594 -0.84 1.81 6.21
N ILE A 595 -0.30 0.59 6.32
CA ILE A 595 0.55 -0.03 5.29
C ILE A 595 -0.30 -0.38 4.04
N GLU A 596 -1.56 -0.73 4.27
CA GLU A 596 -2.60 -1.13 3.32
C GLU A 596 -3.10 0.05 2.46
N ALA A 597 -3.11 1.25 3.06
CA ALA A 597 -3.40 2.50 2.38
C ALA A 597 -2.17 3.04 1.62
N GLY A 598 -0.98 3.00 2.25
CA GLY A 598 0.28 3.48 1.68
C GLY A 598 1.03 2.43 0.85
N PHE A 599 2.15 1.92 1.38
CA PHE A 599 3.09 1.06 0.67
C PHE A 599 2.46 -0.10 -0.12
N GLN A 600 1.56 -0.89 0.47
CA GLN A 600 0.92 -2.01 -0.23
C GLN A 600 0.02 -1.53 -1.38
N ARG A 601 -0.66 -0.38 -1.25
CA ARG A 601 -1.49 0.19 -2.33
C ARG A 601 -0.63 0.51 -3.53
N ILE A 602 0.46 1.24 -3.26
CA ILE A 602 1.46 1.64 -4.26
C ILE A 602 2.06 0.40 -4.94
N GLN A 603 2.49 -0.60 -4.18
CA GLN A 603 3.11 -1.81 -4.75
C GLN A 603 2.09 -2.71 -5.45
N LYS A 604 1.13 -3.27 -4.71
CA LYS A 604 0.21 -4.32 -5.19
C LYS A 604 -0.83 -3.80 -6.16
N PHE A 605 -1.52 -2.72 -5.80
CA PHE A 605 -2.72 -2.28 -6.53
C PHE A 605 -2.43 -1.28 -7.65
N TRP A 606 -1.25 -0.64 -7.65
CA TRP A 606 -0.88 0.36 -8.66
C TRP A 606 0.33 -0.05 -9.50
N SER A 607 1.45 -0.41 -8.88
CA SER A 607 2.71 -0.72 -9.59
C SER A 607 2.68 -2.10 -10.26
N ASN A 608 2.12 -3.11 -9.57
CA ASN A 608 1.96 -4.48 -10.07
C ASN A 608 0.70 -4.65 -10.95
N ASP A 609 -0.32 -3.80 -10.79
CA ASP A 609 -1.54 -3.86 -11.59
C ASP A 609 -1.27 -3.26 -12.98
N THR A 610 -1.42 -4.05 -14.04
CA THR A 610 -1.23 -3.58 -15.41
C THR A 610 -2.32 -2.60 -15.85
N THR A 611 -3.53 -2.74 -15.32
CA THR A 611 -4.71 -1.95 -15.73
C THR A 611 -4.75 -0.58 -15.08
N PHE A 612 -4.00 -0.38 -13.99
CA PHE A 612 -3.97 0.89 -13.25
C PHE A 612 -3.09 1.96 -13.95
N PRO A 613 -3.51 3.24 -14.00
CA PRO A 613 -4.78 3.80 -13.54
C PRO A 613 -5.94 3.62 -14.54
N PRO A 614 -7.19 3.64 -14.04
CA PRO A 614 -8.37 3.89 -14.88
C PRO A 614 -8.16 5.15 -15.73
N ASN A 615 -8.42 5.05 -17.05
CA ASN A 615 -8.01 6.06 -18.01
C ASN A 615 -9.03 6.23 -19.16
N PRO A 616 -9.22 7.46 -19.70
CA PRO A 616 -10.21 7.74 -20.76
C PRO A 616 -9.92 6.99 -22.06
N LEU A 617 -8.64 6.71 -22.34
CA LEU A 617 -8.18 6.05 -23.56
C LEU A 617 -8.48 4.54 -23.59
N LYS A 618 -8.88 3.94 -22.47
CA LYS A 618 -9.15 2.50 -22.29
C LYS A 618 -7.99 1.60 -22.73
N VAL A 619 -6.77 2.11 -22.60
CA VAL A 619 -5.52 1.35 -22.84
C VAL A 619 -5.15 0.54 -21.60
N ASN A 620 -4.16 -0.35 -21.73
CA ASN A 620 -3.62 -1.16 -20.63
C ASN A 620 -2.21 -0.64 -20.27
N PRO A 621 -2.06 0.28 -19.29
CA PRO A 621 -0.79 0.92 -18.96
C PRO A 621 0.40 -0.05 -18.83
N GLY A 622 0.16 -1.23 -18.26
CA GLY A 622 1.18 -2.20 -17.92
C GLY A 622 1.82 -1.94 -16.56
N PHE A 623 2.92 -2.62 -16.29
CA PHE A 623 3.66 -2.52 -15.02
C PHE A 623 4.37 -1.19 -14.88
N ASP A 624 4.54 -0.74 -13.63
CA ASP A 624 5.68 0.13 -13.30
C ASP A 624 6.98 -0.65 -13.63
N LEU A 625 7.77 -0.16 -14.60
CA LEU A 625 8.96 -0.90 -15.02
C LEU A 625 10.11 -0.86 -14.01
N ILE A 626 10.12 0.08 -13.07
CA ILE A 626 11.11 0.18 -12.00
C ILE A 626 10.78 -0.79 -10.88
N ILE A 627 9.59 -0.67 -10.25
CA ILE A 627 9.23 -1.42 -9.03
C ILE A 627 8.08 -2.42 -9.18
N GLY A 628 7.31 -2.43 -10.28
CA GLY A 628 6.20 -3.38 -10.46
C GLY A 628 6.72 -4.80 -10.65
N GLN A 629 6.17 -5.80 -9.96
CA GLN A 629 6.73 -7.17 -9.87
C GLN A 629 5.76 -8.27 -10.31
N THR A 630 6.32 -9.42 -10.70
CA THR A 630 5.58 -10.68 -10.77
C THR A 630 6.36 -11.76 -10.01
N SER A 631 5.69 -12.50 -9.13
CA SER A 631 6.35 -13.51 -8.28
C SER A 631 6.87 -14.73 -9.05
N SER A 632 6.43 -14.87 -10.30
CA SER A 632 6.88 -15.83 -11.31
C SER A 632 8.01 -15.32 -12.23
N MET A 633 8.54 -14.11 -11.99
CA MET A 633 9.63 -13.48 -12.75
C MET A 633 9.39 -13.42 -14.27
N GLN A 634 8.14 -13.25 -14.70
CA GLN A 634 7.81 -13.16 -16.12
C GLN A 634 8.14 -11.78 -16.70
N PRO A 635 8.41 -11.67 -18.02
CA PRO A 635 8.64 -10.39 -18.68
C PRO A 635 7.50 -9.40 -18.43
N ARG A 636 7.86 -8.16 -18.08
CA ARG A 636 6.91 -7.10 -17.73
C ARG A 636 6.72 -6.14 -18.89
N THR A 637 5.47 -5.89 -19.28
CA THR A 637 5.13 -4.97 -20.37
C THR A 637 4.66 -3.62 -19.83
N ALA A 638 4.99 -2.53 -20.52
CA ALA A 638 4.40 -1.20 -20.32
C ALA A 638 4.03 -0.54 -21.66
N GLN A 639 2.96 0.25 -21.68
CA GLN A 639 2.50 0.96 -22.87
C GLN A 639 2.94 2.43 -22.88
N ASN A 640 3.10 2.99 -24.08
CA ASN A 640 3.35 4.41 -24.37
C ASN A 640 4.65 5.01 -23.79
N ILE A 641 5.57 4.18 -23.30
CA ILE A 641 6.93 4.60 -22.93
C ILE A 641 7.64 5.26 -24.13
N VAL A 642 7.54 4.65 -25.32
CA VAL A 642 8.00 5.26 -26.59
C VAL A 642 6.89 6.16 -27.14
N PRO A 643 7.12 7.48 -27.35
CA PRO A 643 6.16 8.39 -27.96
C PRO A 643 6.01 8.16 -29.49
N LYS A 644 4.83 8.45 -30.05
CA LYS A 644 4.52 8.23 -31.47
C LYS A 644 4.95 9.40 -32.37
N GLY A 645 6.26 9.56 -32.54
CA GLY A 645 6.83 10.67 -33.31
C GLY A 645 6.70 12.02 -32.59
N GLN A 646 6.69 13.13 -33.34
CA GLN A 646 6.53 14.48 -32.77
C GLN A 646 5.11 14.77 -32.28
N THR A 647 4.11 14.03 -32.77
CA THR A 647 2.73 14.10 -32.27
C THR A 647 2.61 13.27 -31.01
N SER A 648 2.36 13.90 -29.86
CA SER A 648 2.23 13.24 -28.55
C SER A 648 0.99 12.32 -28.40
N ALA A 649 0.39 11.86 -29.50
CA ALA A 649 -0.74 10.94 -29.51
C ALA A 649 -0.36 9.58 -28.92
N SER A 650 -1.28 9.00 -28.17
CA SER A 650 -1.13 7.67 -27.59
C SER A 650 -1.28 6.58 -28.66
N ASP A 651 -0.52 5.50 -28.50
CA ASP A 651 -0.63 4.29 -29.32
C ASP A 651 -0.81 3.06 -28.41
N PRO A 652 -1.94 2.33 -28.49
CA PRO A 652 -2.11 1.08 -27.75
C PRO A 652 -1.12 -0.02 -28.18
N ASN A 653 -0.47 0.12 -29.34
CA ASN A 653 0.54 -0.81 -29.86
C ASN A 653 1.97 -0.42 -29.46
N SER A 654 2.20 0.75 -28.85
CA SER A 654 3.51 1.15 -28.31
C SER A 654 3.78 0.38 -27.01
N VAL A 655 4.12 -0.90 -27.13
CA VAL A 655 4.42 -1.81 -26.01
C VAL A 655 5.93 -2.02 -25.90
N VAL A 656 6.51 -1.67 -24.74
CA VAL A 656 7.87 -2.08 -24.38
C VAL A 656 7.82 -3.28 -23.44
N THR A 657 8.79 -4.19 -23.56
CA THR A 657 8.87 -5.41 -22.74
C THR A 657 10.21 -5.48 -22.01
N ALA A 658 10.19 -5.37 -20.69
CA ALA A 658 11.34 -5.63 -19.84
C ALA A 658 11.45 -7.15 -19.58
N MET A 659 12.46 -7.79 -20.16
CA MET A 659 12.70 -9.24 -20.03
C MET A 659 13.26 -9.67 -18.65
N ARG A 660 13.42 -8.72 -17.73
CA ARG A 660 13.84 -8.93 -16.33
C ARG A 660 13.39 -7.77 -15.45
N ASP A 661 13.54 -7.95 -14.15
CA ASP A 661 13.41 -6.88 -13.17
C ASP A 661 14.73 -6.09 -13.10
N PHE A 662 14.62 -4.76 -13.00
CA PHE A 662 15.78 -3.88 -12.75
C PHE A 662 15.99 -3.66 -11.25
N VAL A 663 14.93 -3.82 -10.44
CA VAL A 663 14.95 -3.76 -8.99
C VAL A 663 14.60 -5.13 -8.42
N VAL A 664 15.50 -5.71 -7.63
CA VAL A 664 15.40 -7.06 -7.09
C VAL A 664 15.28 -6.99 -5.55
N PRO A 665 14.20 -7.51 -4.93
CA PRO A 665 14.01 -7.39 -3.48
C PRO A 665 14.86 -8.43 -2.75
N LYS A 666 15.68 -7.95 -1.81
CA LYS A 666 16.62 -8.72 -0.99
C LYS A 666 16.11 -8.94 0.43
N GLY A 667 15.00 -8.32 0.78
CA GLY A 667 14.31 -8.50 2.05
C GLY A 667 13.77 -7.20 2.61
N GLY A 668 13.28 -7.27 3.83
CA GLY A 668 12.62 -6.18 4.52
C GLY A 668 11.73 -6.71 5.63
N GLU A 669 11.16 -5.80 6.41
CA GLU A 669 10.19 -6.13 7.47
C GLU A 669 9.27 -4.93 7.72
N TYR A 670 8.13 -5.18 8.39
CA TYR A 670 7.21 -4.14 8.85
C TYR A 670 7.44 -3.82 10.34
N PHE A 671 7.65 -2.54 10.64
CA PHE A 671 7.87 -2.04 12.00
C PHE A 671 6.88 -0.93 12.36
N PHE A 672 6.62 -0.76 13.65
CA PHE A 672 5.97 0.41 14.22
C PHE A 672 7.03 1.28 14.89
N THR A 673 7.05 2.56 14.53
CA THR A 673 7.91 3.60 15.11
C THR A 673 7.10 4.30 16.19
N PRO A 674 7.25 3.93 17.48
CA PRO A 674 6.52 4.56 18.57
C PRO A 674 6.94 6.02 18.78
N SER A 675 6.10 6.79 19.45
CA SER A 675 6.47 8.11 19.96
C SER A 675 7.44 8.02 21.14
N ILE A 676 8.09 9.12 21.48
CA ILE A 676 9.12 9.18 22.54
C ILE A 676 8.51 8.98 23.93
N ASP A 677 7.30 9.47 24.17
CA ASP A 677 6.50 9.11 25.35
C ASP A 677 6.25 7.60 25.42
N ALA A 678 5.81 6.98 24.32
CA ALA A 678 5.53 5.55 24.27
C ALA A 678 6.78 4.69 24.52
N LEU A 679 7.94 5.08 23.99
CA LEU A 679 9.22 4.47 24.31
C LEU A 679 9.55 4.58 25.81
N THR A 680 9.28 5.74 26.42
CA THR A 680 9.62 6.03 27.82
C THR A 680 8.65 5.37 28.81
N ASN A 681 7.36 5.35 28.51
CA ASN A 681 6.29 5.11 29.48
C ASN A 681 5.40 3.89 29.19
N LYS A 682 5.51 3.28 28.00
CA LYS A 682 4.85 1.99 27.68
C LYS A 682 5.85 0.87 27.44
N LEU A 683 6.84 1.10 26.58
CA LEU A 683 7.81 0.08 26.15
C LEU A 683 9.01 -0.03 27.10
N GLY A 684 9.51 1.08 27.63
CA GLY A 684 10.64 1.11 28.57
C GLY A 684 10.27 1.13 30.06
N ALA A 685 8.98 1.00 30.39
CA ALA A 685 8.47 1.01 31.77
C ALA A 685 8.77 -0.29 32.54
#